data_AF-A0A350R245-F1
#
_entry.id   AF-A0A350R245-F1
#
_cell.length_a   1.000
_cell.length_b   1.000
_cell.length_c   1.000
_cell.angle_alpha   90.00
_cell.angle_beta   90.00
_cell.angle_gamma   90.00
#
_symmetry.space_group_name_H-M   'P 1'
#
loop_
_entity.id
_entity.type
_entity.pdbx_description
1 polymer ?
#
loop_
_entity_poly.entity_id
_entity_poly.type
_entity_poly.pdbx_seq_one_letter_code
_entity_poly.pdbx_strand_id
1 'polypeptide(L)'
;MQMKKNVFSLLVLSAITIGTAALATSCNKNNNQTSSTISSSVQLGKATEISCVGGPKSEYSQGDNIDLSDLAIHIKYENGQDIIYYYYSREVTITGVDTSTLGEHTMTIKCEGLEYSFKFTVEKATGVFDFNGGTYDEKSSTELKIVDGQIDVRNVQPTIEKDGQVLKFAGWFTDSDLKNRATYTTDGFIDASTSKHFYAGYDIDYSAIFKYTIDRENGTVTIDSFNWEETYYVSLTELFIPRTIELYPVTKIADRFIYITMNDPDFEDFSLSMASMVSFTSIRFEEGSEVTYIGSDSFNAISTLKKLELPSKLTYIGDNAFASTYISGELVIPATVQKIGENAFRYMNYNLKNVTFEGDSRLKTIGAYAFSNCYSLNEINLPEGLELIGNYAFSNCEDLRYVYIPSTVTEIGLHVFSGDSEIENIEVSSKNENYCSIDGSLYNKDVTTLIRYAVGKTDSKFSLPLSVKRIEESAFSVSNDYSYLKQIDFTEGVEYIGADAFNGISADLYLPASLNSVDIKAFMTYKGSKIEVSTANKTFKSVDGVLYSKDLTELYCIPSGLNVTEFKLNDSVKRIKSNALYKNPYIKFITIGKDSALENVDESGLNIFTMSSLDAIFVEKETPFEIENGAFYTSASFIYNNPIFVFSVSNFDTYKTSWENYDLTHGSDTFRIQGIMYTKSTLLENLREIMTENGFISYSKYVNLKGNIKDLKLKRDYMTLSEDYNNSLNSLSALYHGGFISEYDEYLKEYEKTMYKYIAKYFENIDKLNKVQVTNLLFTYNRLSEIPASTRSELADQEKVLKAKYDLYGDNLKKTEVLYSNILNEKCTANTFDKATFEKYLQEYADLNIERFSGYGTVEKKFNMLLASYYIDEFLSYDTYNDENKVRVYALIYGTSNLDVEYNLDGIINILDMGLRSDYRLNNVYRYNEFITKKAEFDAFIEKDKNKTLNKVIDFDFLADFDLDSYVEIINEINLVIDYTRLLSPQLAKILIIYSVYNMNLILSNYQTITNDNLAKVSDLIKTINQQQRNSLYVPGFNETWTLNDLSFYSDYETYLSTYNTYVDNLIETTRNEIDSLDWNNESSTKDYENLKNNYNLLVESGLIDQLDKEYYNEEDGQWYKVLYVYTIQIYDVEKEIKDFLETYDSVTKDNYFAIDDFLNSYYSVEDDQIHTGLLEKIDDLSLYDEDFNNLYRMEDFKAIVNQYYSFSIEE
;
A
#
# COMPACT_ATOMS: atom_id res chain seq x y z
N MET A 1 -21.87 -79.37 15.05
CA MET A 1 -22.52 -80.63 15.49
C MET A 1 -22.17 -81.06 16.92
N GLN A 2 -20.90 -81.06 17.34
CA GLN A 2 -20.50 -81.48 18.70
C GLN A 2 -21.04 -80.56 19.81
N MET A 3 -21.04 -79.25 19.58
CA MET A 3 -21.59 -78.24 20.49
C MET A 3 -23.09 -78.43 20.73
N LYS A 4 -23.88 -78.59 19.66
CA LYS A 4 -25.31 -78.92 19.73
C LYS A 4 -25.58 -80.17 20.58
N LYS A 5 -24.74 -81.21 20.47
CA LYS A 5 -24.86 -82.45 21.24
C LYS A 5 -24.52 -82.27 22.74
N ASN A 6 -23.55 -81.41 23.05
CA ASN A 6 -23.10 -81.14 24.42
C ASN A 6 -24.05 -80.20 25.18
N VAL A 7 -24.49 -79.10 24.55
CA VAL A 7 -25.52 -78.18 25.10
C VAL A 7 -26.82 -78.93 25.36
N PHE A 8 -27.21 -79.79 24.43
CA PHE A 8 -28.38 -80.65 24.58
C PHE A 8 -28.25 -81.64 25.74
N SER A 9 -27.09 -82.29 25.91
CA SER A 9 -26.84 -83.19 27.04
C SER A 9 -26.94 -82.46 28.39
N LEU A 10 -26.48 -81.21 28.44
CA LEU A 10 -26.56 -80.33 29.60
C LEU A 10 -27.98 -79.87 29.94
N LEU A 11 -28.77 -79.49 28.92
CA LEU A 11 -30.18 -79.12 29.08
C LEU A 11 -31.04 -80.30 29.55
N VAL A 12 -30.72 -81.52 29.08
CA VAL A 12 -31.36 -82.75 29.56
C VAL A 12 -30.98 -83.05 31.02
N LEU A 13 -29.71 -82.89 31.41
CA LEU A 13 -29.25 -83.08 32.80
C LEU A 13 -29.85 -82.05 33.77
N SER A 14 -29.92 -80.77 33.36
CA SER A 14 -30.54 -79.71 34.16
C SER A 14 -32.06 -79.89 34.27
N ALA A 15 -32.76 -80.28 33.20
CA ALA A 15 -34.19 -80.62 33.26
C ALA A 15 -34.48 -81.78 34.22
N ILE A 16 -33.62 -82.81 34.25
CA ILE A 16 -33.71 -83.91 35.23
C ILE A 16 -33.43 -83.43 36.66
N THR A 17 -32.50 -82.48 36.83
CA THR A 17 -32.12 -81.91 38.15
C THR A 17 -33.19 -80.95 38.69
N ILE A 18 -33.79 -80.12 37.84
CA ILE A 18 -34.90 -79.20 38.20
C ILE A 18 -36.17 -80.00 38.47
N GLY A 19 -36.47 -81.04 37.66
CA GLY A 19 -37.59 -81.95 37.91
C GLY A 19 -37.48 -82.70 39.24
N THR A 20 -36.26 -83.05 39.68
CA THR A 20 -36.02 -83.66 41.00
C THR A 20 -36.01 -82.64 42.14
N ALA A 21 -35.57 -81.39 41.92
CA ALA A 21 -35.59 -80.31 42.92
C ALA A 21 -36.99 -79.71 43.15
N ALA A 22 -37.84 -79.60 42.12
CA ALA A 22 -39.23 -79.17 42.23
C ALA A 22 -40.10 -80.15 43.04
N LEU A 23 -39.75 -81.45 43.00
CA LEU A 23 -40.33 -82.48 43.86
C LEU A 23 -39.87 -82.38 45.33
N ALA A 24 -38.71 -81.78 45.61
CA ALA A 24 -38.16 -81.63 46.96
C ALA A 24 -38.54 -80.29 47.64
N THR A 25 -38.75 -79.22 46.86
CA THR A 25 -39.04 -77.86 47.38
C THR A 25 -40.52 -77.58 47.66
N SER A 26 -41.43 -78.47 47.27
CA SER A 26 -42.86 -78.41 47.64
C SER A 26 -43.13 -78.76 49.12
N CYS A 27 -42.09 -79.05 49.92
CA CYS A 27 -42.16 -79.35 51.35
C CYS A 27 -41.34 -78.36 52.23
N ASN A 28 -41.49 -77.04 52.09
CA ASN A 28 -41.39 -76.06 53.21
C ASN A 28 -41.41 -74.58 52.73
N LYS A 29 -42.58 -73.95 52.73
CA LYS A 29 -42.89 -72.63 53.34
C LYS A 29 -44.21 -72.06 52.79
N ASN A 30 -45.17 -71.88 53.71
CA ASN A 30 -46.43 -71.12 53.62
C ASN A 30 -46.17 -69.65 53.23
N ASN A 31 -47.05 -68.84 52.58
CA ASN A 31 -48.51 -68.84 52.49
C ASN A 31 -49.03 -67.90 51.36
N ASN A 32 -50.23 -68.24 50.87
CA ASN A 32 -51.32 -67.42 50.27
C ASN A 32 -51.58 -67.36 48.74
N GLN A 33 -52.62 -68.13 48.36
CA GLN A 33 -53.69 -67.94 47.33
C GLN A 33 -53.32 -68.14 45.84
N THR A 34 -53.97 -68.96 45.00
CA THR A 34 -55.28 -69.68 44.99
C THR A 34 -55.23 -70.96 44.08
N SER A 35 -56.13 -71.92 44.35
CA SER A 35 -56.35 -73.29 43.82
C SER A 35 -56.22 -73.56 42.30
N SER A 36 -55.78 -74.73 41.81
CA SER A 36 -56.53 -76.00 41.81
C SER A 36 -55.69 -77.30 41.68
N THR A 37 -56.21 -78.38 42.30
CA THR A 37 -55.76 -79.78 42.51
C THR A 37 -55.48 -80.67 41.28
N ILE A 38 -54.47 -81.56 41.40
CA ILE A 38 -54.36 -83.03 41.05
C ILE A 38 -53.07 -83.53 41.75
N SER A 39 -53.08 -84.21 42.91
CA SER A 39 -53.31 -85.63 43.24
C SER A 39 -52.27 -86.66 42.74
N SER A 40 -51.70 -87.38 43.72
CA SER A 40 -51.00 -88.67 43.70
C SER A 40 -49.49 -88.69 43.35
N SER A 41 -48.74 -89.20 44.32
CA SER A 41 -47.37 -89.69 44.19
C SER A 41 -47.31 -90.80 43.13
N VAL A 42 -46.94 -90.44 41.91
CA VAL A 42 -46.55 -91.41 40.88
C VAL A 42 -45.07 -91.74 41.13
N GLN A 43 -44.78 -92.97 41.55
CA GLN A 43 -43.44 -93.52 41.36
C GLN A 43 -43.24 -93.70 39.85
N LEU A 44 -42.63 -92.71 39.21
CA LEU A 44 -42.14 -92.86 37.84
C LEU A 44 -41.11 -93.99 37.86
N GLY A 45 -41.34 -95.05 37.08
CA GLY A 45 -40.40 -96.16 36.92
C GLY A 45 -39.07 -95.70 36.29
N LYS A 46 -38.22 -96.61 35.82
CA LYS A 46 -37.06 -96.17 35.03
C LYS A 46 -37.52 -95.53 33.72
N ALA A 47 -36.87 -94.45 33.31
CA ALA A 47 -37.04 -93.89 31.98
C ALA A 47 -36.51 -94.90 30.94
N THR A 48 -37.33 -95.25 29.95
CA THR A 48 -36.96 -96.18 28.87
C THR A 48 -36.53 -95.45 27.61
N GLU A 49 -37.10 -94.28 27.36
CA GLU A 49 -36.85 -93.48 26.17
C GLU A 49 -36.92 -91.99 26.52
N ILE A 50 -35.91 -91.23 26.11
CA ILE A 50 -35.90 -89.77 26.19
C ILE A 50 -35.76 -89.25 24.76
N SER A 51 -36.70 -88.44 24.32
CA SER A 51 -36.69 -87.80 23.00
C SER A 51 -37.04 -86.33 23.12
N CYS A 52 -36.58 -85.49 22.19
CA CYS A 52 -36.85 -84.05 22.26
C CYS A 52 -37.34 -83.54 20.91
N VAL A 53 -38.24 -82.55 20.96
CA VAL A 53 -38.78 -81.86 19.79
C VAL A 53 -38.50 -80.36 19.95
N GLY A 54 -37.91 -79.74 18.93
CA GLY A 54 -37.39 -78.37 19.00
C GLY A 54 -36.04 -78.26 19.73
N GLY A 55 -35.41 -77.08 19.70
CA GLY A 55 -34.18 -76.81 20.44
C GLY A 55 -33.07 -76.11 19.65
N PRO A 56 -31.85 -76.05 20.22
CA PRO A 56 -30.86 -75.09 19.79
C PRO A 56 -30.40 -75.24 18.33
N LYS A 57 -30.21 -74.10 17.65
CA LYS A 57 -29.60 -73.97 16.32
C LYS A 57 -28.21 -74.60 16.31
N SER A 58 -27.70 -74.91 15.11
CA SER A 58 -26.37 -75.48 14.93
C SER A 58 -25.22 -74.53 15.30
N GLU A 59 -25.49 -73.23 15.37
CA GLU A 59 -24.52 -72.12 15.51
C GLU A 59 -25.11 -71.00 16.39
N TYR A 60 -24.27 -70.36 17.23
CA TYR A 60 -24.60 -69.24 18.12
C TYR A 60 -23.39 -68.29 18.27
N SER A 61 -23.67 -67.00 18.44
CA SER A 61 -22.70 -65.92 18.67
C SER A 61 -22.65 -65.47 20.14
N GLN A 62 -21.59 -64.75 20.51
CA GLN A 62 -21.44 -64.20 21.87
C GLN A 62 -22.55 -63.16 22.14
N GLY A 63 -23.25 -63.30 23.28
CA GLY A 63 -24.37 -62.43 23.64
C GLY A 63 -25.73 -62.85 23.06
N ASP A 64 -25.78 -63.90 22.23
CA ASP A 64 -27.04 -64.45 21.74
C ASP A 64 -27.90 -64.96 22.90
N ASN A 65 -29.16 -64.52 22.94
CA ASN A 65 -30.18 -65.13 23.78
C ASN A 65 -30.65 -66.43 23.11
N ILE A 66 -30.32 -67.57 23.72
CA ILE A 66 -30.78 -68.87 23.22
C ILE A 66 -32.28 -68.99 23.48
N ASP A 67 -33.08 -68.86 22.43
CA ASP A 67 -34.52 -69.10 22.52
C ASP A 67 -34.80 -70.60 22.64
N LEU A 68 -35.22 -71.02 23.83
CA LEU A 68 -35.58 -72.39 24.16
C LEU A 68 -37.09 -72.56 24.31
N SER A 69 -37.91 -71.56 23.95
CA SER A 69 -39.37 -71.60 24.08
C SER A 69 -40.01 -72.82 23.43
N ASP A 70 -39.38 -73.33 22.38
CA ASP A 70 -39.89 -74.43 21.56
C ASP A 70 -39.26 -75.79 21.95
N LEU A 71 -38.43 -75.85 23.00
CA LEU A 71 -37.80 -77.09 23.47
C LEU A 71 -38.78 -77.89 24.36
N ALA A 72 -39.23 -79.03 23.84
CA ALA A 72 -40.02 -80.01 24.56
C ALA A 72 -39.21 -81.31 24.75
N ILE A 73 -39.02 -81.73 26.01
CA ILE A 73 -38.34 -82.99 26.36
C ILE A 73 -39.40 -84.02 26.75
N HIS A 74 -39.52 -85.08 25.96
CA HIS A 74 -40.39 -86.23 26.18
C HIS A 74 -39.61 -87.32 26.92
N ILE A 75 -40.08 -87.71 28.10
CA ILE A 75 -39.53 -88.83 28.85
C ILE A 75 -40.60 -89.90 28.99
N LYS A 76 -40.40 -91.02 28.29
CA LYS A 76 -41.20 -92.22 28.48
C LYS A 76 -40.63 -93.09 29.58
N TYR A 77 -41.49 -93.50 30.48
CA TYR A 77 -41.17 -94.38 31.60
C TYR A 77 -41.63 -95.83 31.32
N GLU A 78 -41.01 -96.81 31.98
CA GLU A 78 -41.35 -98.24 31.85
C GLU A 78 -42.84 -98.56 32.06
N ASN A 79 -43.56 -97.71 32.81
CA ASN A 79 -45.00 -97.83 33.06
C ASN A 79 -45.88 -97.31 31.90
N GLY A 80 -45.28 -96.85 30.78
CA GLY A 80 -45.97 -96.36 29.59
C GLY A 80 -46.37 -94.89 29.62
N GLN A 81 -46.05 -94.14 30.69
CA GLN A 81 -46.29 -92.69 30.74
C GLN A 81 -45.22 -91.93 29.96
N ASP A 82 -45.64 -91.02 29.09
CA ASP A 82 -44.80 -90.03 28.42
C ASP A 82 -45.03 -88.67 29.09
N ILE A 83 -44.00 -88.15 29.76
CA ILE A 83 -44.05 -86.83 30.39
C ILE A 83 -43.27 -85.84 29.52
N ILE A 84 -43.95 -84.78 29.13
CA ILE A 84 -43.39 -83.70 28.32
C ILE A 84 -43.03 -82.54 29.23
N TYR A 85 -41.75 -82.22 29.31
CA TYR A 85 -41.24 -81.03 29.98
C TYR A 85 -41.06 -79.92 28.94
N TYR A 86 -41.86 -78.86 29.07
CA TYR A 86 -41.75 -77.66 28.27
C TYR A 86 -40.83 -76.67 28.98
N TYR A 87 -39.78 -76.23 28.29
CA TYR A 87 -38.79 -75.31 28.85
C TYR A 87 -39.20 -73.85 28.59
N TYR A 88 -39.88 -73.22 29.53
CA TYR A 88 -40.23 -71.79 29.43
C TYR A 88 -39.07 -70.96 30.01
N SER A 89 -38.18 -70.48 29.14
CA SER A 89 -36.91 -69.83 29.49
C SER A 89 -37.01 -68.65 30.47
N ARG A 90 -36.13 -68.65 31.49
CA ARG A 90 -35.40 -67.47 31.97
C ARG A 90 -33.90 -67.71 31.69
N GLU A 91 -33.37 -66.87 30.80
CA GLU A 91 -31.97 -66.61 30.40
C GLU A 91 -30.94 -67.76 30.51
N VAL A 92 -30.61 -68.37 29.36
CA VAL A 92 -29.35 -69.10 29.16
C VAL A 92 -28.35 -68.13 28.55
N THR A 93 -27.35 -67.73 29.33
CA THR A 93 -26.28 -66.83 28.87
C THR A 93 -25.02 -67.62 28.54
N ILE A 94 -24.48 -67.40 27.33
CA ILE A 94 -23.16 -67.87 26.92
C ILE A 94 -22.13 -66.80 27.28
N THR A 95 -21.12 -67.16 28.07
CA THR A 95 -20.05 -66.24 28.50
C THR A 95 -18.67 -66.88 28.30
N GLY A 96 -17.62 -66.07 28.13
CA GLY A 96 -16.24 -66.57 27.95
C GLY A 96 -15.91 -67.11 26.56
N VAL A 97 -16.63 -66.68 25.51
CA VAL A 97 -16.26 -67.00 24.12
C VAL A 97 -15.19 -66.02 23.66
N ASP A 98 -13.92 -66.28 23.95
CA ASP A 98 -12.85 -65.54 23.29
C ASP A 98 -12.40 -66.30 22.04
N THR A 99 -12.83 -65.82 20.87
CA THR A 99 -12.39 -66.34 19.57
C THR A 99 -11.25 -65.51 18.98
N SER A 100 -10.66 -64.58 19.73
CA SER A 100 -9.68 -63.61 19.22
C SER A 100 -8.25 -64.13 19.11
N THR A 101 -7.93 -65.28 19.71
CA THR A 101 -6.59 -65.88 19.65
C THR A 101 -6.67 -67.34 19.18
N LEU A 102 -5.64 -67.82 18.49
CA LEU A 102 -5.57 -69.22 18.04
C LEU A 102 -5.29 -70.14 19.25
N GLY A 103 -5.91 -71.32 19.27
CA GLY A 103 -5.65 -72.33 20.30
C GLY A 103 -6.88 -72.75 21.13
N GLU A 104 -6.63 -73.44 22.23
CA GLU A 104 -7.67 -74.01 23.11
C GLU A 104 -8.31 -72.93 23.98
N HIS A 105 -9.59 -72.67 23.75
CA HIS A 105 -10.42 -71.71 24.48
C HIS A 105 -11.48 -72.41 25.30
N THR A 106 -12.00 -71.73 26.32
CA THR A 106 -13.00 -72.30 27.22
C THR A 106 -14.27 -71.47 27.20
N MET A 107 -15.32 -71.97 26.56
CA MET A 107 -16.64 -71.35 26.59
C MET A 107 -17.44 -71.88 27.77
N THR A 108 -18.17 -70.99 28.45
CA THR A 108 -18.95 -71.32 29.63
C THR A 108 -20.42 -71.01 29.41
N ILE A 109 -21.27 -72.03 29.57
CA ILE A 109 -22.72 -71.90 29.51
C ILE A 109 -23.26 -71.96 30.94
N LYS A 110 -24.04 -70.95 31.31
CA LYS A 110 -24.71 -70.85 32.61
C LYS A 110 -26.21 -71.00 32.44
N CYS A 111 -26.80 -71.88 33.24
CA CYS A 111 -28.24 -72.09 33.30
C CYS A 111 -28.64 -72.47 34.73
N GLU A 112 -29.48 -71.65 35.37
CA GLU A 112 -30.05 -71.85 36.72
C GLU A 112 -29.06 -72.35 37.79
N GLY A 113 -27.89 -71.71 37.88
CA GLY A 113 -26.87 -72.01 38.90
C GLY A 113 -25.95 -73.20 38.58
N LEU A 114 -26.15 -73.87 37.44
CA LEU A 114 -25.19 -74.83 36.88
C LEU A 114 -24.28 -74.11 35.87
N GLU A 115 -22.98 -74.29 36.05
CA GLU A 115 -21.94 -73.73 35.18
C GLU A 115 -21.19 -74.89 34.53
N TYR A 116 -21.16 -74.90 33.20
CA TYR A 116 -20.41 -75.89 32.45
C TYR A 116 -19.51 -75.21 31.42
N SER A 117 -18.23 -75.49 31.57
CA SER A 117 -17.17 -74.98 30.71
C SER A 117 -16.71 -76.07 29.75
N PHE A 118 -16.62 -75.76 28.46
CA PHE A 118 -16.09 -76.66 27.45
C PHE A 118 -14.93 -76.02 26.72
N LYS A 119 -13.92 -76.84 26.48
CA LYS A 119 -12.79 -76.47 25.67
C LYS A 119 -13.10 -76.63 24.19
N PHE A 120 -12.78 -75.64 23.39
CA PHE A 120 -12.87 -75.67 21.94
C PHE A 120 -11.63 -75.01 21.36
N THR A 121 -11.13 -75.53 20.24
CA THR A 121 -9.93 -74.97 19.60
C THR A 121 -10.35 -74.02 18.48
N VAL A 122 -9.87 -72.78 18.54
CA VAL A 122 -10.05 -71.79 17.47
C VAL A 122 -8.93 -72.00 16.45
N GLU A 123 -9.29 -72.53 15.28
CA GLU A 123 -8.34 -72.84 14.21
C GLU A 123 -8.15 -71.68 13.21
N LYS A 124 -9.07 -70.69 13.19
CA LYS A 124 -8.99 -69.44 12.41
C LYS A 124 -9.78 -68.31 13.12
N ALA A 125 -9.21 -67.10 13.18
CA ALA A 125 -9.86 -65.88 13.69
C ALA A 125 -9.84 -64.76 12.62
N THR A 126 -10.94 -64.02 12.46
CA THR A 126 -11.07 -62.88 11.52
C THR A 126 -11.42 -61.61 12.29
N GLY A 127 -10.85 -60.47 11.88
CA GLY A 127 -11.25 -59.14 12.36
C GLY A 127 -12.13 -58.44 11.32
N VAL A 128 -13.08 -57.61 11.76
CA VAL A 128 -13.91 -56.79 10.87
C VAL A 128 -13.37 -55.37 10.86
N PHE A 129 -13.06 -54.86 9.68
CA PHE A 129 -12.47 -53.56 9.48
C PHE A 129 -13.48 -52.62 8.81
N ASP A 130 -13.83 -51.50 9.45
CA ASP A 130 -14.78 -50.51 8.93
C ASP A 130 -14.02 -49.29 8.38
N PHE A 131 -14.25 -48.98 7.10
CA PHE A 131 -13.71 -47.77 6.48
C PHE A 131 -14.57 -46.57 6.88
N ASN A 132 -14.44 -46.10 8.11
CA ASN A 132 -15.19 -44.94 8.61
C ASN A 132 -14.23 -43.87 9.12
N GLY A 133 -13.67 -43.13 8.16
CA GLY A 133 -12.99 -41.86 8.40
C GLY A 133 -13.55 -40.82 7.44
N GLY A 134 -14.63 -40.14 7.87
CA GLY A 134 -15.07 -38.88 7.26
C GLY A 134 -15.72 -38.94 5.87
N THR A 135 -16.84 -39.64 5.69
CA THR A 135 -18.02 -39.15 4.92
C THR A 135 -19.17 -40.16 5.05
N TYR A 136 -20.40 -39.65 5.10
CA TYR A 136 -21.66 -40.38 5.21
C TYR A 136 -21.86 -41.35 4.01
N ASP A 137 -21.49 -42.62 4.16
CA ASP A 137 -22.14 -43.74 3.45
C ASP A 137 -21.87 -45.07 4.18
N GLU A 138 -22.91 -45.68 4.75
CA GLU A 138 -22.85 -46.73 5.78
C GLU A 138 -22.38 -48.15 5.32
N LYS A 139 -21.64 -48.35 4.22
CA LYS A 139 -21.52 -49.72 3.63
C LYS A 139 -20.18 -50.14 2.99
N SER A 140 -19.03 -49.82 3.57
CA SER A 140 -17.78 -50.50 3.20
C SER A 140 -17.01 -51.03 4.41
N SER A 141 -17.15 -52.33 4.67
CA SER A 141 -16.34 -53.09 5.63
C SER A 141 -15.56 -54.19 4.90
N THR A 142 -14.30 -54.42 5.28
CA THR A 142 -13.48 -55.53 4.77
C THR A 142 -13.07 -56.47 5.91
N GLU A 143 -13.18 -57.78 5.69
CA GLU A 143 -12.63 -58.77 6.62
C GLU A 143 -11.11 -58.89 6.45
N LEU A 144 -10.36 -58.73 7.54
CA LEU A 144 -8.90 -58.87 7.56
C LEU A 144 -8.47 -60.08 8.38
N LYS A 145 -7.37 -60.71 7.96
CA LYS A 145 -6.80 -61.89 8.63
C LYS A 145 -6.05 -61.47 9.90
N ILE A 146 -6.30 -62.18 11.00
CA ILE A 146 -5.49 -62.12 12.21
C ILE A 146 -4.44 -63.24 12.14
N VAL A 147 -3.16 -62.88 12.26
CA VAL A 147 -2.02 -63.79 12.30
C VAL A 147 -1.28 -63.55 13.62
N ASP A 148 -1.16 -64.59 14.45
CA ASP A 148 -0.45 -64.55 15.74
C ASP A 148 -0.86 -63.40 16.69
N GLY A 149 -2.15 -63.07 16.72
CA GLY A 149 -2.71 -62.00 17.58
C GLY A 149 -2.57 -60.59 17.00
N GLN A 150 -2.13 -60.45 15.76
CA GLN A 150 -1.95 -59.18 15.06
C GLN A 150 -2.77 -59.15 13.76
N ILE A 151 -3.31 -57.98 13.40
CA ILE A 151 -4.08 -57.81 12.16
C ILE A 151 -3.12 -57.56 11.00
N ASP A 152 -3.21 -58.36 9.94
CA ASP A 152 -2.42 -58.20 8.70
C ASP A 152 -3.07 -57.14 7.80
N VAL A 153 -2.43 -55.96 7.71
CA VAL A 153 -2.93 -54.81 6.93
C VAL A 153 -2.18 -54.59 5.62
N ARG A 154 -1.29 -55.51 5.23
CA ARG A 154 -0.48 -55.38 4.01
C ARG A 154 -1.29 -55.36 2.70
N ASN A 155 -2.54 -55.80 2.74
CA ASN A 155 -3.44 -55.87 1.57
C ASN A 155 -4.53 -54.78 1.57
N VAL A 156 -4.51 -53.82 2.50
CA VAL A 156 -5.43 -52.68 2.48
C VAL A 156 -5.03 -51.76 1.31
N GLN A 157 -5.86 -51.69 0.27
CA GLN A 157 -5.56 -50.93 -0.95
C GLN A 157 -5.52 -49.42 -0.65
N PRO A 158 -4.44 -48.71 -1.02
CA PRO A 158 -4.27 -47.30 -0.73
C PRO A 158 -4.73 -46.47 -1.92
N THR A 159 -6.04 -46.37 -2.17
CA THR A 159 -6.70 -45.19 -2.77
C THR A 159 -8.16 -45.48 -3.12
N ILE A 160 -9.04 -44.52 -2.82
CA ILE A 160 -10.40 -44.49 -3.37
C ILE A 160 -10.54 -43.18 -4.16
N GLU A 161 -10.94 -43.27 -5.42
CA GLU A 161 -11.42 -42.10 -6.18
C GLU A 161 -12.88 -41.85 -5.83
N LYS A 162 -13.17 -40.67 -5.28
CA LYS A 162 -14.53 -40.18 -5.04
C LYS A 162 -14.60 -38.73 -5.52
N ASP A 163 -15.56 -38.42 -6.37
CA ASP A 163 -15.80 -37.06 -6.90
C ASP A 163 -14.58 -36.38 -7.55
N GLY A 164 -13.70 -37.17 -8.19
CA GLY A 164 -12.50 -36.66 -8.87
C GLY A 164 -11.31 -36.37 -7.94
N GLN A 165 -11.39 -36.72 -6.66
CA GLN A 165 -10.29 -36.62 -5.70
C GLN A 165 -9.77 -38.01 -5.31
N VAL A 166 -8.44 -38.12 -5.22
CA VAL A 166 -7.72 -39.36 -4.88
C VAL A 166 -7.50 -39.39 -3.37
N LEU A 167 -8.34 -40.12 -2.64
CA LEU A 167 -8.21 -40.27 -1.18
C LEU A 167 -7.12 -41.28 -0.86
N LYS A 168 -5.97 -40.84 -0.33
CA LYS A 168 -4.88 -41.72 0.09
C LYS A 168 -5.09 -42.24 1.50
N PHE A 169 -4.71 -43.49 1.72
CA PHE A 169 -4.75 -44.09 3.05
C PHE A 169 -3.73 -43.39 3.96
N ALA A 170 -4.19 -42.79 5.07
CA ALA A 170 -3.36 -41.92 5.91
C ALA A 170 -2.33 -42.67 6.77
N GLY A 171 -2.26 -44.00 6.68
CA GLY A 171 -1.18 -44.78 7.30
C GLY A 171 -1.31 -44.94 8.81
N TRP A 172 -2.53 -44.85 9.36
CA TRP A 172 -2.78 -45.07 10.77
C TRP A 172 -4.17 -45.64 11.02
N PHE A 173 -4.32 -46.24 12.20
CA PHE A 173 -5.50 -46.97 12.65
C PHE A 173 -5.83 -46.52 14.07
N THR A 174 -7.11 -46.34 14.39
CA THR A 174 -7.55 -45.99 15.76
C THR A 174 -8.68 -46.89 16.22
N ASP A 175 -8.80 -47.15 17.52
CA ASP A 175 -9.89 -47.95 18.07
C ASP A 175 -11.28 -47.32 17.84
N SER A 176 -12.34 -48.10 18.10
CA SER A 176 -13.73 -47.67 17.88
C SER A 176 -14.16 -46.47 18.72
N ASP A 177 -13.39 -46.14 19.76
CA ASP A 177 -13.66 -45.01 20.64
C ASP A 177 -12.85 -43.75 20.25
N LEU A 178 -12.03 -43.81 19.18
CA LEU A 178 -11.12 -42.76 18.69
C LEU A 178 -10.08 -42.32 19.72
N LYS A 179 -9.74 -43.17 20.70
CA LYS A 179 -8.87 -42.80 21.84
C LYS A 179 -7.44 -43.27 21.69
N ASN A 180 -7.23 -44.44 21.08
CA ASN A 180 -5.90 -45.04 20.99
C ASN A 180 -5.54 -45.30 19.52
N ARG A 181 -4.38 -44.78 19.08
CA ARG A 181 -3.77 -45.22 17.81
C ARG A 181 -3.23 -46.63 17.98
N ALA A 182 -3.48 -47.48 16.99
CA ALA A 182 -2.99 -48.84 16.97
C ALA A 182 -1.47 -48.85 16.76
N THR A 183 -0.76 -49.66 17.54
CA THR A 183 0.70 -49.73 17.50
C THR A 183 1.15 -50.69 16.41
N TYR A 184 1.99 -50.23 15.48
CA TYR A 184 2.62 -51.09 14.47
C TYR A 184 3.72 -51.93 15.12
N THR A 185 3.61 -53.25 14.99
CA THR A 185 4.50 -54.20 15.67
C THR A 185 5.74 -54.53 14.85
N THR A 186 5.62 -54.64 13.52
CA THR A 186 6.63 -54.62 12.42
C THR A 186 6.00 -55.22 11.15
N ASP A 187 6.54 -54.95 9.95
CA ASP A 187 6.15 -55.59 8.67
C ASP A 187 4.64 -55.64 8.32
N GLY A 188 3.91 -54.53 8.53
CA GLY A 188 2.52 -54.39 8.08
C GLY A 188 1.49 -55.15 8.94
N PHE A 189 1.82 -55.35 10.21
CA PHE A 189 0.92 -55.91 11.23
C PHE A 189 0.60 -54.88 12.33
N ILE A 190 -0.62 -54.96 12.86
CA ILE A 190 -1.12 -54.09 13.94
C ILE A 190 -1.44 -54.95 15.17
N ASP A 191 -1.04 -54.47 16.34
CA ASP A 191 -1.43 -55.07 17.62
C ASP A 191 -2.94 -54.93 17.85
N ALA A 192 -3.65 -56.07 17.87
CA ALA A 192 -5.10 -56.13 18.08
C ALA A 192 -5.50 -56.33 19.55
N SER A 193 -4.56 -56.19 20.48
CA SER A 193 -4.80 -56.44 21.91
C SER A 193 -5.75 -55.44 22.58
N THR A 194 -5.97 -54.26 21.98
CA THR A 194 -6.77 -53.16 22.57
C THR A 194 -8.18 -53.00 21.99
N SER A 195 -8.43 -53.37 20.73
CA SER A 195 -9.75 -53.28 20.10
C SER A 195 -9.92 -54.32 18.98
N LYS A 196 -11.17 -54.70 18.67
CA LYS A 196 -11.54 -55.55 17.51
C LYS A 196 -12.16 -54.76 16.36
N HIS A 197 -12.45 -53.48 16.59
CA HIS A 197 -12.96 -52.52 15.62
C HIS A 197 -11.98 -51.36 15.54
N PHE A 198 -11.45 -51.13 14.34
CA PHE A 198 -10.54 -50.05 14.07
C PHE A 198 -11.07 -49.21 12.93
N TYR A 199 -10.94 -47.89 13.06
CA TYR A 199 -11.15 -46.94 11.99
C TYR A 199 -9.83 -46.67 11.28
N ALA A 200 -9.88 -46.68 9.96
CA ALA A 200 -8.83 -46.14 9.10
C ALA A 200 -9.22 -44.75 8.62
N GLY A 201 -8.30 -43.79 8.77
CA GLY A 201 -8.41 -42.51 8.09
C GLY A 201 -8.03 -42.65 6.62
N TYR A 202 -8.95 -42.31 5.73
CA TYR A 202 -8.58 -41.67 4.48
C TYR A 202 -8.64 -40.18 4.76
N ASP A 203 -7.52 -39.48 4.62
CA ASP A 203 -7.52 -38.03 4.75
C ASP A 203 -6.97 -37.43 3.48
N ILE A 204 -7.49 -36.25 3.15
CA ILE A 204 -6.81 -35.39 2.18
C ILE A 204 -5.54 -34.96 2.88
N ASP A 205 -4.40 -35.19 2.24
CA ASP A 205 -3.12 -34.76 2.79
C ASP A 205 -3.04 -33.23 2.73
N TYR A 206 -3.53 -32.58 3.78
CA TYR A 206 -3.51 -31.14 3.93
C TYR A 206 -2.11 -30.60 4.20
N SER A 207 -1.08 -31.44 4.40
CA SER A 207 0.30 -30.96 4.61
C SER A 207 0.87 -30.23 3.39
N ALA A 208 0.36 -30.49 2.20
CA ALA A 208 0.70 -29.75 0.99
C ALA A 208 0.14 -28.32 0.96
N ILE A 209 -0.86 -28.01 1.79
CA ILE A 209 -1.55 -26.71 1.83
C ILE A 209 -1.24 -25.98 3.14
N PHE A 210 -1.27 -26.68 4.27
CA PHE A 210 -1.17 -26.11 5.61
C PHE A 210 -0.01 -26.69 6.40
N LYS A 211 0.64 -25.83 7.21
CA LYS A 211 1.36 -26.25 8.41
C LYS A 211 0.35 -26.22 9.57
N TYR A 212 0.30 -27.29 10.35
CA TYR A 212 -0.69 -27.45 11.43
C TYR A 212 -0.10 -28.22 12.62
N THR A 213 -0.65 -27.96 13.80
CA THR A 213 -0.26 -28.58 15.06
C THR A 213 -1.42 -29.41 15.61
N ILE A 214 -1.17 -30.69 15.89
CA ILE A 214 -2.11 -31.60 16.54
C ILE A 214 -1.86 -31.59 18.05
N ASP A 215 -2.81 -31.07 18.82
CA ASP A 215 -2.88 -31.25 20.26
C ASP A 215 -3.54 -32.59 20.57
N ARG A 216 -2.71 -33.60 20.87
CA ARG A 216 -3.16 -34.96 21.18
C ARG A 216 -3.80 -35.10 22.56
N GLU A 217 -3.56 -34.17 23.47
CA GLU A 217 -4.15 -34.21 24.82
C GLU A 217 -5.62 -33.81 24.75
N ASN A 218 -5.92 -32.74 24.02
CA ASN A 218 -7.28 -32.25 23.85
C ASN A 218 -7.98 -32.84 22.62
N GLY A 219 -7.24 -33.54 21.75
CA GLY A 219 -7.77 -34.13 20.54
C GLY A 219 -8.24 -33.08 19.52
N THR A 220 -7.43 -32.05 19.28
CA THR A 220 -7.80 -30.92 18.40
C THR A 220 -6.64 -30.50 17.49
N VAL A 221 -6.96 -29.84 16.38
CA VAL A 221 -5.98 -29.25 15.45
C VAL A 221 -6.05 -27.73 15.46
N THR A 222 -4.86 -27.12 15.41
CA THR A 222 -4.67 -25.71 15.04
C THR A 222 -4.00 -25.66 13.67
N ILE A 223 -4.59 -24.90 12.73
CA ILE A 223 -3.92 -24.57 11.47
C ILE A 223 -3.02 -23.38 11.74
N ASP A 224 -1.71 -23.57 11.59
CA ASP A 224 -0.69 -22.59 11.99
C ASP A 224 -0.39 -21.59 10.87
N SER A 225 -0.19 -22.08 9.64
CA SER A 225 0.06 -21.23 8.46
C SER A 225 -0.15 -22.01 7.16
N PHE A 226 -0.01 -21.33 6.01
CA PHE A 226 0.20 -22.04 4.75
C PHE A 226 1.51 -22.83 4.76
N ASN A 227 1.55 -23.95 4.04
CA ASN A 227 2.82 -24.56 3.70
C ASN A 227 3.51 -23.77 2.58
N TRP A 228 4.32 -22.80 2.98
CA TRP A 228 5.00 -21.88 2.06
C TRP A 228 6.00 -22.53 1.10
N GLU A 229 6.44 -23.76 1.38
CA GLU A 229 7.36 -24.52 0.51
C GLU A 229 6.71 -24.98 -0.80
N GLU A 230 5.38 -25.00 -0.86
CA GLU A 230 4.60 -25.46 -2.01
C GLU A 230 3.88 -24.27 -2.69
N THR A 231 3.88 -24.14 -4.02
CA THR A 231 3.34 -22.94 -4.70
C THR A 231 1.81 -22.87 -4.82
N TYR A 232 1.06 -23.79 -4.19
CA TYR A 232 -0.40 -23.92 -4.38
C TYR A 232 -1.21 -22.69 -3.96
N TYR A 233 -0.78 -21.92 -2.97
CA TYR A 233 -1.53 -20.77 -2.45
C TYR A 233 -1.65 -19.59 -3.44
N VAL A 234 -0.78 -19.52 -4.45
CA VAL A 234 -0.77 -18.41 -5.44
C VAL A 234 -1.92 -18.55 -6.45
N SER A 235 -2.48 -19.75 -6.63
CA SER A 235 -3.56 -20.05 -7.59
C SER A 235 -4.91 -20.37 -6.97
N LEU A 236 -5.02 -20.38 -5.63
CA LEU A 236 -6.28 -20.65 -4.94
C LEU A 236 -7.29 -19.52 -5.20
N THR A 237 -8.47 -19.87 -5.73
CA THR A 237 -9.58 -18.93 -5.86
C THR A 237 -10.45 -18.88 -4.59
N GLU A 238 -10.55 -19.99 -3.88
CA GLU A 238 -11.25 -20.16 -2.59
C GLU A 238 -10.33 -20.90 -1.63
N LEU A 239 -10.23 -20.41 -0.38
CA LEU A 239 -9.56 -21.10 0.71
C LEU A 239 -10.56 -21.99 1.46
N PHE A 240 -10.37 -23.31 1.38
CA PHE A 240 -11.19 -24.28 2.08
C PHE A 240 -10.55 -24.71 3.40
N ILE A 241 -11.25 -24.47 4.52
CA ILE A 241 -10.83 -24.90 5.86
C ILE A 241 -11.57 -26.20 6.21
N PRO A 242 -10.85 -27.34 6.34
CA PRO A 242 -11.47 -28.63 6.59
C PRO A 242 -12.01 -28.72 8.02
N ARG A 243 -13.01 -29.58 8.20
CA ARG A 243 -13.58 -29.90 9.52
C ARG A 243 -12.58 -30.67 10.38
N THR A 244 -11.80 -31.56 9.77
CA THR A 244 -10.80 -32.39 10.45
C THR A 244 -9.49 -32.44 9.68
N ILE A 245 -8.38 -32.54 10.39
CA ILE A 245 -7.07 -32.93 9.86
C ILE A 245 -6.55 -34.08 10.71
N GLU A 246 -6.16 -35.18 10.09
CA GLU A 246 -5.85 -36.47 10.71
C GLU A 246 -6.96 -36.96 11.69
N LEU A 247 -8.24 -36.80 11.30
CA LEU A 247 -9.47 -37.00 12.10
C LEU A 247 -9.60 -36.13 13.38
N TYR A 248 -8.62 -35.28 13.69
CA TYR A 248 -8.77 -34.34 14.78
C TYR A 248 -9.53 -33.10 14.28
N PRO A 249 -10.58 -32.65 14.99
CA PRO A 249 -11.32 -31.45 14.61
C PRO A 249 -10.40 -30.24 14.56
N VAL A 250 -10.48 -29.50 13.45
CA VAL A 250 -9.84 -28.18 13.35
C VAL A 250 -10.64 -27.23 14.22
N THR A 251 -10.02 -26.75 15.29
CA THR A 251 -10.68 -25.88 16.27
C THR A 251 -10.14 -24.45 16.26
N LYS A 252 -8.95 -24.23 15.68
CA LYS A 252 -8.28 -22.93 15.67
C LYS A 252 -7.58 -22.66 14.35
N ILE A 253 -7.63 -21.40 13.95
CA ILE A 253 -6.70 -20.81 12.99
C ILE A 253 -5.77 -19.91 13.80
N ALA A 254 -4.46 -20.15 13.72
CA ALA A 254 -3.48 -19.47 14.54
C ALA A 254 -3.36 -17.98 14.21
N ASP A 255 -2.74 -17.25 15.15
CA ASP A 255 -2.32 -15.88 14.91
C ASP A 255 -1.30 -15.87 13.76
N ARG A 256 -1.36 -14.82 12.93
CA ARG A 256 -0.43 -14.59 11.82
C ARG A 256 -0.37 -15.75 10.82
N PHE A 257 -1.50 -16.42 10.58
CA PHE A 257 -1.64 -17.54 9.65
C PHE A 257 -1.01 -17.29 8.25
N ILE A 258 -1.09 -16.06 7.73
CA ILE A 258 -0.46 -15.69 6.45
C ILE A 258 0.96 -15.11 6.57
N TYR A 259 1.66 -15.28 7.70
CA TYR A 259 3.01 -14.78 7.88
C TYR A 259 4.04 -15.89 7.75
N ILE A 260 5.21 -15.53 7.22
CA ILE A 260 6.41 -16.36 7.32
C ILE A 260 7.24 -15.80 8.47
N THR A 261 7.59 -16.66 9.42
CA THR A 261 8.55 -16.33 10.49
C THR A 261 9.90 -16.91 10.09
N MET A 262 10.89 -16.03 9.95
CA MET A 262 12.27 -16.44 9.70
C MET A 262 12.98 -16.51 11.05
N ASN A 263 13.24 -17.73 11.51
CA ASN A 263 13.99 -17.97 12.73
C ASN A 263 15.48 -17.92 12.40
N ASP A 264 16.08 -16.74 12.47
CA ASP A 264 17.52 -16.57 12.45
C ASP A 264 18.02 -16.35 13.89
N PRO A 265 18.87 -17.24 14.44
CA PRO A 265 19.36 -17.10 15.81
C PRO A 265 20.18 -15.81 16.07
N ASP A 266 20.61 -15.09 15.03
CA ASP A 266 21.38 -13.84 15.15
C ASP A 266 20.52 -12.56 15.00
N PHE A 267 19.22 -12.66 14.69
CA PHE A 267 18.30 -11.53 14.57
C PHE A 267 17.07 -11.68 15.47
N GLU A 268 16.44 -10.56 15.89
CA GLU A 268 15.10 -10.61 16.49
C GLU A 268 14.11 -11.21 15.49
N ASP A 269 13.21 -12.09 15.95
CA ASP A 269 12.21 -12.80 15.13
C ASP A 269 11.53 -11.87 14.11
N PHE A 270 11.98 -11.93 12.86
CA PHE A 270 11.40 -11.15 11.77
C PHE A 270 10.29 -11.97 11.12
N SER A 271 9.07 -11.42 11.08
CA SER A 271 7.96 -12.09 10.41
C SER A 271 7.29 -11.19 9.39
N LEU A 272 7.23 -11.71 8.16
CA LEU A 272 6.79 -11.01 6.96
C LEU A 272 5.36 -11.44 6.61
N SER A 273 4.48 -10.47 6.38
CA SER A 273 3.14 -10.74 5.87
C SER A 273 3.22 -11.17 4.41
N MET A 274 2.56 -12.27 4.06
CA MET A 274 2.48 -12.78 2.69
C MET A 274 1.18 -12.39 1.99
N ALA A 275 0.43 -11.42 2.52
CA ALA A 275 -0.88 -11.04 1.98
C ALA A 275 -0.85 -10.74 0.47
N SER A 276 0.21 -10.10 -0.03
CA SER A 276 0.37 -9.79 -1.46
C SER A 276 0.62 -11.01 -2.36
N MET A 277 0.99 -12.15 -1.78
CA MET A 277 1.26 -13.40 -2.51
C MET A 277 0.02 -14.30 -2.58
N VAL A 278 -1.04 -13.94 -1.86
CA VAL A 278 -2.27 -14.72 -1.73
C VAL A 278 -3.36 -14.12 -2.61
N SER A 279 -4.02 -14.96 -3.43
CA SER A 279 -4.96 -14.51 -4.46
C SER A 279 -6.42 -14.95 -4.24
N PHE A 280 -6.72 -15.69 -3.18
CA PHE A 280 -8.08 -16.21 -2.97
C PHE A 280 -9.11 -15.12 -2.67
N THR A 281 -10.31 -15.33 -3.19
CA THR A 281 -11.42 -14.36 -3.12
C THR A 281 -12.47 -14.72 -2.08
N SER A 282 -12.41 -15.92 -1.52
CA SER A 282 -13.35 -16.39 -0.52
C SER A 282 -12.71 -17.36 0.47
N ILE A 283 -13.20 -17.37 1.70
CA ILE A 283 -12.88 -18.38 2.72
C ILE A 283 -14.15 -19.15 3.01
N ARG A 284 -14.06 -20.48 2.94
CA ARG A 284 -15.15 -21.40 3.24
C ARG A 284 -14.72 -22.41 4.29
N PHE A 285 -15.56 -22.57 5.31
CA PHE A 285 -15.41 -23.63 6.31
C PHE A 285 -16.30 -24.82 5.93
N GLU A 286 -15.78 -26.03 6.11
CA GLU A 286 -16.55 -27.25 5.87
C GLU A 286 -17.81 -27.34 6.77
N GLU A 287 -18.87 -27.96 6.27
CA GLU A 287 -20.10 -28.16 7.02
C GLU A 287 -19.83 -28.93 8.33
N GLY A 288 -20.34 -28.41 9.45
CA GLY A 288 -20.03 -28.97 10.78
C GLY A 288 -18.64 -28.62 11.30
N SER A 289 -18.01 -27.56 10.78
CA SER A 289 -16.75 -27.01 11.30
C SER A 289 -16.78 -26.79 12.82
N GLU A 290 -15.70 -27.20 13.47
CA GLU A 290 -15.47 -27.07 14.91
C GLU A 290 -14.58 -25.87 15.26
N VAL A 291 -14.32 -24.97 14.30
CA VAL A 291 -13.47 -23.79 14.52
C VAL A 291 -14.13 -22.84 15.51
N THR A 292 -13.43 -22.60 16.62
CA THR A 292 -13.86 -21.73 17.72
C THR A 292 -13.03 -20.45 17.85
N TYR A 293 -11.87 -20.38 17.20
CA TYR A 293 -10.90 -19.29 17.32
C TYR A 293 -10.26 -18.96 15.97
N ILE A 294 -10.29 -17.68 15.60
CA ILE A 294 -9.51 -17.11 14.50
C ILE A 294 -8.54 -16.11 15.10
N GLY A 295 -7.24 -16.35 14.88
CA GLY A 295 -6.15 -15.62 15.53
C GLY A 295 -5.93 -14.20 15.03
N SER A 296 -5.13 -13.46 15.78
CA SER A 296 -4.75 -12.10 15.43
C SER A 296 -3.93 -12.08 14.14
N ASP A 297 -4.15 -11.10 13.27
CA ASP A 297 -3.47 -10.93 11.97
C ASP A 297 -3.60 -12.14 11.02
N SER A 298 -4.54 -13.06 11.24
CA SER A 298 -4.61 -14.32 10.49
C SER A 298 -4.89 -14.12 8.99
N PHE A 299 -5.70 -13.12 8.63
CA PHE A 299 -6.08 -12.79 7.25
C PHE A 299 -5.93 -11.29 6.94
N ASN A 300 -5.02 -10.61 7.64
CA ASN A 300 -4.77 -9.17 7.48
C ASN A 300 -4.29 -8.83 6.06
N ALA A 301 -4.76 -7.71 5.51
CA ALA A 301 -4.35 -7.11 4.24
C ALA A 301 -4.54 -7.99 2.98
N ILE A 302 -5.33 -9.08 3.06
CA ILE A 302 -5.69 -9.87 1.88
C ILE A 302 -6.69 -9.08 1.03
N SER A 303 -6.16 -8.27 0.11
CA SER A 303 -6.95 -7.33 -0.71
C SER A 303 -7.87 -8.03 -1.72
N THR A 304 -7.63 -9.31 -1.98
CA THR A 304 -8.40 -10.15 -2.90
C THR A 304 -9.64 -10.78 -2.25
N LEU A 305 -9.69 -10.86 -0.91
CA LEU A 305 -10.77 -11.53 -0.17
C LEU A 305 -12.07 -10.72 -0.22
N LYS A 306 -13.08 -11.25 -0.93
CA LYS A 306 -14.39 -10.61 -1.17
C LYS A 306 -15.54 -11.22 -0.37
N LYS A 307 -15.46 -12.50 -0.01
CA LYS A 307 -16.53 -13.24 0.67
C LYS A 307 -16.00 -13.99 1.88
N LEU A 308 -16.66 -13.84 3.02
CA LEU A 308 -16.33 -14.50 4.27
C LEU A 308 -17.59 -15.10 4.89
N GLU A 309 -17.62 -16.43 5.06
CA GLU A 309 -18.64 -17.13 5.84
C GLU A 309 -18.00 -17.63 7.13
N LEU A 310 -18.39 -17.07 8.28
CA LEU A 310 -17.83 -17.46 9.57
C LEU A 310 -18.45 -18.78 10.09
N PRO A 311 -17.68 -19.68 10.73
CA PRO A 311 -18.21 -20.95 11.20
C PRO A 311 -19.11 -20.77 12.43
N SER A 312 -20.18 -21.57 12.52
CA SER A 312 -21.24 -21.44 13.55
C SER A 312 -20.79 -21.67 15.01
N LYS A 313 -19.60 -22.23 15.23
CA LYS A 313 -19.02 -22.44 16.58
C LYS A 313 -17.97 -21.39 16.95
N LEU A 314 -17.74 -20.39 16.10
CA LEU A 314 -16.75 -19.35 16.33
C LEU A 314 -17.06 -18.57 17.60
N THR A 315 -16.09 -18.49 18.52
CA THR A 315 -16.24 -17.75 19.79
C THR A 315 -15.38 -16.50 19.85
N TYR A 316 -14.30 -16.45 19.08
CA TYR A 316 -13.29 -15.39 19.16
C TYR A 316 -12.75 -15.02 17.77
N ILE A 317 -12.72 -13.71 17.50
CA ILE A 317 -12.07 -13.11 16.32
C ILE A 317 -10.94 -12.21 16.84
N GLY A 318 -9.70 -12.54 16.49
CA GLY A 318 -8.50 -11.86 16.97
C GLY A 318 -8.30 -10.44 16.46
N ASP A 319 -7.28 -9.80 17.01
CA ASP A 319 -6.94 -8.42 16.68
C ASP A 319 -6.38 -8.37 15.24
N ASN A 320 -6.77 -7.37 14.44
CA ASN A 320 -6.41 -7.27 13.02
C ASN A 320 -6.77 -8.49 12.15
N ALA A 321 -7.56 -9.45 12.63
CA ALA A 321 -7.76 -10.75 11.97
C ALA A 321 -8.15 -10.63 10.49
N PHE A 322 -8.96 -9.64 10.14
CA PHE A 322 -9.38 -9.32 8.77
C PHE A 322 -9.11 -7.86 8.39
N ALA A 323 -8.24 -7.14 9.10
CA ALA A 323 -7.96 -5.73 8.80
C ALA A 323 -7.50 -5.55 7.33
N SER A 324 -7.88 -4.44 6.69
CA SER A 324 -7.48 -4.10 5.33
C SER A 324 -7.84 -5.16 4.27
N THR A 325 -8.91 -5.95 4.50
CA THR A 325 -9.48 -6.88 3.52
C THR A 325 -10.68 -6.28 2.79
N TYR A 326 -11.16 -6.94 1.73
CA TYR A 326 -12.18 -6.38 0.81
C TYR A 326 -13.51 -7.12 0.90
N ILE A 327 -13.86 -7.59 2.11
CA ILE A 327 -15.10 -8.32 2.35
C ILE A 327 -16.28 -7.44 1.92
N SER A 328 -17.06 -7.96 0.97
CA SER A 328 -18.12 -7.22 0.29
C SER A 328 -19.50 -7.74 0.65
N GLY A 329 -20.46 -6.83 0.77
CA GLY A 329 -21.86 -7.17 1.05
C GLY A 329 -22.17 -7.22 2.55
N GLU A 330 -22.75 -8.33 2.99
CA GLU A 330 -23.19 -8.56 4.37
C GLU A 330 -22.21 -9.47 5.11
N LEU A 331 -21.75 -9.02 6.29
CA LEU A 331 -21.01 -9.84 7.23
C LEU A 331 -21.95 -10.28 8.35
N VAL A 332 -22.20 -11.59 8.45
CA VAL A 332 -23.01 -12.19 9.51
C VAL A 332 -22.08 -12.68 10.62
N ILE A 333 -22.20 -12.11 11.82
CA ILE A 333 -21.47 -12.55 13.02
C ILE A 333 -22.25 -13.67 13.72
N PRO A 334 -21.66 -14.89 13.85
CA PRO A 334 -22.35 -16.02 14.47
C PRO A 334 -22.76 -15.77 15.93
N ALA A 335 -23.86 -16.39 16.36
CA ALA A 335 -24.41 -16.18 17.71
C ALA A 335 -23.44 -16.55 18.83
N THR A 336 -22.49 -17.45 18.57
CA THR A 336 -21.50 -17.92 19.55
C THR A 336 -20.33 -16.97 19.77
N VAL A 337 -20.12 -15.98 18.90
CA VAL A 337 -19.00 -15.03 19.02
C VAL A 337 -19.16 -14.21 20.29
N GLN A 338 -18.13 -14.20 21.13
CA GLN A 338 -18.12 -13.49 22.41
C GLN A 338 -17.30 -12.20 22.35
N LYS A 339 -16.28 -12.15 21.50
CA LYS A 339 -15.40 -10.99 21.35
C LYS A 339 -14.96 -10.81 19.90
N ILE A 340 -15.01 -9.55 19.46
CA ILE A 340 -14.35 -9.05 18.25
C ILE A 340 -13.13 -8.23 18.70
N GLY A 341 -11.95 -8.59 18.22
CA GLY A 341 -10.67 -7.99 18.58
C GLY A 341 -10.48 -6.55 18.12
N GLU A 342 -9.40 -5.93 18.57
CA GLU A 342 -8.96 -4.61 18.15
C GLU A 342 -8.65 -4.61 16.65
N ASN A 343 -9.10 -3.59 15.91
CA ASN A 343 -8.91 -3.46 14.45
C ASN A 343 -9.41 -4.68 13.62
N ALA A 344 -10.15 -5.63 14.19
CA ALA A 344 -10.43 -6.93 13.56
C ALA A 344 -11.01 -6.83 12.14
N PHE A 345 -11.82 -5.81 11.88
CA PHE A 345 -12.42 -5.47 10.60
C PHE A 345 -12.13 -4.03 10.16
N ARG A 346 -10.98 -3.46 10.56
CA ARG A 346 -10.58 -2.10 10.17
C ARG A 346 -10.31 -2.02 8.66
N TYR A 347 -10.57 -0.88 8.03
CA TYR A 347 -10.28 -0.61 6.60
C TYR A 347 -10.91 -1.61 5.62
N MET A 348 -12.20 -1.88 5.75
CA MET A 348 -12.97 -2.73 4.79
C MET A 348 -13.28 -2.03 3.45
N ASN A 349 -12.48 -1.02 3.08
CA ASN A 349 -12.46 -0.27 1.82
C ASN A 349 -13.76 -0.31 1.01
N TYR A 350 -14.76 0.45 1.50
CA TYR A 350 -16.04 0.74 0.83
C TYR A 350 -16.94 -0.47 0.54
N ASN A 351 -16.54 -1.70 0.86
CA ASN A 351 -17.24 -2.91 0.41
C ASN A 351 -18.21 -3.51 1.41
N LEU A 352 -17.87 -3.46 2.69
CA LEU A 352 -18.74 -3.93 3.76
C LEU A 352 -19.90 -2.96 3.95
N LYS A 353 -21.11 -3.39 3.58
CA LYS A 353 -22.31 -2.54 3.63
C LYS A 353 -23.10 -2.72 4.92
N ASN A 354 -23.21 -3.96 5.37
CA ASN A 354 -24.01 -4.34 6.52
C ASN A 354 -23.23 -5.32 7.40
N VAL A 355 -23.31 -5.13 8.70
CA VAL A 355 -22.90 -6.12 9.70
C VAL A 355 -24.15 -6.54 10.45
N THR A 356 -24.47 -7.83 10.42
CA THR A 356 -25.60 -8.41 11.14
C THR A 356 -25.11 -9.42 12.16
N PHE A 357 -25.89 -9.60 13.22
CA PHE A 357 -25.60 -10.53 14.30
C PHE A 357 -26.71 -11.56 14.32
N GLU A 358 -26.35 -12.85 14.37
CA GLU A 358 -27.35 -13.90 14.51
C GLU A 358 -28.14 -13.75 15.82
N GLY A 359 -29.37 -14.26 15.82
CA GLY A 359 -30.24 -14.23 17.00
C GLY A 359 -29.58 -14.87 18.22
N ASP A 360 -29.90 -14.38 19.42
CA ASP A 360 -29.33 -14.81 20.69
C ASP A 360 -27.78 -14.68 20.77
N SER A 361 -27.24 -13.65 20.12
CA SER A 361 -25.81 -13.32 20.15
C SER A 361 -25.23 -13.31 21.57
N ARG A 362 -24.04 -13.87 21.72
CA ARG A 362 -23.25 -13.89 22.96
C ARG A 362 -22.15 -12.83 22.98
N LEU A 363 -22.16 -11.91 22.02
CA LEU A 363 -21.13 -10.89 21.88
C LEU A 363 -21.13 -9.99 23.12
N LYS A 364 -19.97 -9.87 23.77
CA LYS A 364 -19.76 -9.03 24.95
C LYS A 364 -18.95 -7.78 24.65
N THR A 365 -18.01 -7.88 23.70
CA THR A 365 -17.04 -6.81 23.45
C THR A 365 -16.77 -6.65 21.97
N ILE A 366 -16.80 -5.40 21.52
CA ILE A 366 -16.21 -4.94 20.26
C ILE A 366 -14.96 -4.13 20.62
N GLY A 367 -13.80 -4.57 20.13
CA GLY A 367 -12.50 -3.95 20.42
C GLY A 367 -12.35 -2.53 19.85
N ALA A 368 -11.29 -1.84 20.28
CA ALA A 368 -10.98 -0.53 19.72
C ALA A 368 -10.71 -0.62 18.21
N TYR A 369 -11.11 0.39 17.45
CA TYR A 369 -10.97 0.45 15.98
C TYR A 369 -11.57 -0.75 15.19
N ALA A 370 -12.37 -1.62 15.83
CA ALA A 370 -12.76 -2.91 15.23
C ALA A 370 -13.41 -2.81 13.85
N PHE A 371 -14.22 -1.78 13.60
CA PHE A 371 -14.85 -1.48 12.31
C PHE A 371 -14.47 -0.08 11.81
N SER A 372 -13.36 0.49 12.29
CA SER A 372 -12.89 1.81 11.89
C SER A 372 -12.61 1.85 10.39
N ASN A 373 -12.99 2.95 9.73
CA ASN A 373 -12.86 3.16 8.28
C ASN A 373 -13.61 2.11 7.43
N CYS A 374 -14.70 1.53 7.96
CA CYS A 374 -15.68 0.80 7.15
C CYS A 374 -16.58 1.80 6.42
N TYR A 375 -16.03 2.50 5.43
CA TYR A 375 -16.62 3.70 4.81
C TYR A 375 -18.03 3.53 4.23
N SER A 376 -18.42 2.32 3.81
CA SER A 376 -19.75 2.04 3.25
C SER A 376 -20.68 1.27 4.17
N LEU A 377 -20.28 1.07 5.43
CA LEU A 377 -21.17 0.53 6.45
C LEU A 377 -22.30 1.53 6.65
N ASN A 378 -23.53 1.15 6.29
CA ASN A 378 -24.66 2.08 6.28
C ASN A 378 -25.49 2.04 7.56
N GLU A 379 -25.62 0.86 8.15
CA GLU A 379 -26.44 0.60 9.31
C GLU A 379 -25.72 -0.38 10.24
N ILE A 380 -25.85 -0.18 11.55
CA ILE A 380 -25.47 -1.20 12.51
C ILE A 380 -26.49 -1.36 13.65
N ASN A 381 -26.99 -2.59 13.78
CA ASN A 381 -27.87 -3.01 14.85
C ASN A 381 -27.08 -3.84 15.86
N LEU A 382 -26.59 -3.21 16.93
CA LEU A 382 -25.79 -3.92 17.92
C LEU A 382 -26.67 -4.88 18.74
N PRO A 383 -26.20 -6.12 19.02
CA PRO A 383 -27.05 -7.16 19.61
C PRO A 383 -27.21 -6.99 21.13
N GLU A 384 -28.37 -7.38 21.65
CA GLU A 384 -28.56 -7.53 23.10
C GLU A 384 -27.52 -8.52 23.66
N GLY A 385 -26.97 -8.21 24.84
CA GLY A 385 -25.87 -8.94 25.45
C GLY A 385 -24.52 -8.23 25.34
N LEU A 386 -24.35 -7.31 24.38
CA LEU A 386 -23.16 -6.46 24.22
C LEU A 386 -23.01 -5.51 25.41
N GLU A 387 -21.80 -5.43 25.98
CA GLU A 387 -21.50 -4.64 27.18
C GLU A 387 -20.56 -3.47 26.86
N LEU A 388 -19.53 -3.70 26.03
CA LEU A 388 -18.45 -2.76 25.74
C LEU A 388 -18.26 -2.53 24.24
N ILE A 389 -18.20 -1.26 23.84
CA ILE A 389 -17.78 -0.79 22.52
C ILE A 389 -16.48 0.02 22.70
N GLY A 390 -15.36 -0.50 22.18
CA GLY A 390 -14.04 0.11 22.36
C GLY A 390 -13.84 1.45 21.62
N ASN A 391 -12.79 2.18 21.98
CA ASN A 391 -12.47 3.47 21.37
C ASN A 391 -12.38 3.39 19.84
N TYR A 392 -12.91 4.38 19.12
CA TYR A 392 -12.89 4.44 17.66
C TYR A 392 -13.52 3.23 16.93
N ALA A 393 -14.31 2.39 17.60
CA ALA A 393 -14.79 1.13 17.03
C ALA A 393 -15.53 1.29 15.68
N PHE A 394 -16.22 2.41 15.45
CA PHE A 394 -16.94 2.74 14.21
C PHE A 394 -16.50 4.09 13.62
N SER A 395 -15.28 4.56 13.93
CA SER A 395 -14.84 5.88 13.46
C SER A 395 -14.64 5.88 11.95
N ASN A 396 -14.96 6.99 11.28
CA ASN A 396 -14.84 7.17 9.82
C ASN A 396 -15.63 6.14 9.00
N CYS A 397 -16.74 5.61 9.53
CA CYS A 397 -17.78 4.95 8.76
C CYS A 397 -18.63 6.02 8.05
N GLU A 398 -18.10 6.62 6.99
CA GLU A 398 -18.67 7.82 6.34
C GLU A 398 -20.13 7.68 5.92
N ASP A 399 -20.53 6.51 5.40
CA ASP A 399 -21.89 6.26 4.94
C ASP A 399 -22.84 5.74 6.06
N LEU A 400 -22.38 5.67 7.33
CA LEU A 400 -23.16 5.18 8.48
C LEU A 400 -24.26 6.18 8.83
N ARG A 401 -25.51 5.76 8.68
CA ARG A 401 -26.71 6.59 8.89
C ARG A 401 -27.46 6.27 10.17
N TYR A 402 -27.49 4.99 10.54
CA TYR A 402 -28.25 4.51 11.67
C TYR A 402 -27.45 3.58 12.57
N VAL A 403 -27.58 3.80 13.88
CA VAL A 403 -26.97 2.97 14.92
C VAL A 403 -28.03 2.66 15.97
N TYR A 404 -28.20 1.38 16.33
CA TYR A 404 -28.98 0.97 17.49
C TYR A 404 -28.08 0.51 18.64
N ILE A 405 -28.24 1.14 19.81
CA ILE A 405 -27.57 0.78 21.07
C ILE A 405 -28.53 -0.03 21.96
N PRO A 406 -28.23 -1.32 22.25
CA PRO A 406 -29.11 -2.21 23.02
C PRO A 406 -29.12 -1.91 24.52
N SER A 407 -30.01 -2.58 25.26
CA SER A 407 -30.21 -2.31 26.69
C SER A 407 -29.00 -2.64 27.58
N THR A 408 -28.14 -3.55 27.13
CA THR A 408 -27.02 -4.11 27.89
C THR A 408 -25.72 -3.31 27.79
N VAL A 409 -25.60 -2.36 26.85
CA VAL A 409 -24.36 -1.59 26.69
C VAL A 409 -24.15 -0.70 27.90
N THR A 410 -23.03 -0.91 28.60
CA THR A 410 -22.63 -0.17 29.79
C THR A 410 -21.50 0.81 29.52
N GLU A 411 -20.71 0.57 28.46
CA GLU A 411 -19.55 1.40 28.12
C GLU A 411 -19.42 1.61 26.61
N ILE A 412 -19.31 2.87 26.22
CA ILE A 412 -19.02 3.35 24.87
C ILE A 412 -17.72 4.15 24.96
N GLY A 413 -16.68 3.70 24.26
CA GLY A 413 -15.38 4.34 24.23
C GLY A 413 -15.38 5.73 23.58
N LEU A 414 -14.25 6.40 23.66
CA LEU A 414 -14.05 7.70 23.02
C LEU A 414 -14.02 7.56 21.50
N HIS A 415 -14.51 8.57 20.78
CA HIS A 415 -14.47 8.67 19.32
C HIS A 415 -15.12 7.51 18.55
N VAL A 416 -16.00 6.73 19.18
CA VAL A 416 -16.62 5.54 18.56
C VAL A 416 -17.28 5.87 17.22
N PHE A 417 -17.90 7.04 17.09
CA PHE A 417 -18.56 7.52 15.86
C PHE A 417 -17.92 8.79 15.30
N SER A 418 -16.63 9.04 15.57
CA SER A 418 -15.96 10.25 15.09
C SER A 418 -15.75 10.20 13.59
N GLY A 419 -15.92 11.32 12.90
CA GLY A 419 -15.68 11.40 11.45
C GLY A 419 -16.84 10.90 10.59
N ASP A 420 -17.78 10.12 11.13
CA ASP A 420 -18.97 9.69 10.39
C ASP A 420 -19.79 10.91 9.99
N SER A 421 -19.99 11.14 8.69
CA SER A 421 -20.59 12.38 8.19
C SER A 421 -22.09 12.26 7.89
N GLU A 422 -22.62 11.04 7.85
CA GLU A 422 -24.00 10.77 7.44
C GLU A 422 -24.91 10.27 8.57
N ILE A 423 -24.46 10.22 9.84
CA ILE A 423 -25.31 9.72 10.94
C ILE A 423 -26.54 10.61 11.11
N GLU A 424 -27.70 10.07 10.76
CA GLU A 424 -29.01 10.72 10.88
C GLU A 424 -29.68 10.38 12.21
N ASN A 425 -29.46 9.18 12.74
CA ASN A 425 -30.11 8.71 13.96
C ASN A 425 -29.27 7.68 14.73
N ILE A 426 -29.02 7.96 16.01
CA ILE A 426 -28.55 6.99 16.99
C ILE A 426 -29.72 6.67 17.90
N GLU A 427 -30.28 5.48 17.77
CA GLU A 427 -31.33 4.98 18.64
C GLU A 427 -30.71 4.26 19.85
N VAL A 428 -31.32 4.45 21.02
CA VAL A 428 -30.91 3.76 22.24
C VAL A 428 -32.12 3.08 22.85
N SER A 429 -31.98 1.81 23.22
CA SER A 429 -33.02 1.06 23.92
C SER A 429 -33.56 1.83 25.12
N SER A 430 -34.87 1.94 25.25
CA SER A 430 -35.53 2.60 26.39
C SER A 430 -35.16 2.00 27.76
N LYS A 431 -34.70 0.74 27.76
CA LYS A 431 -34.25 0.01 28.95
C LYS A 431 -32.76 0.21 29.28
N ASN A 432 -31.98 0.83 28.41
CA ASN A 432 -30.57 1.10 28.70
C ASN A 432 -30.45 2.05 29.92
N GLU A 433 -29.64 1.67 30.90
CA GLU A 433 -29.48 2.40 32.16
C GLU A 433 -28.39 3.48 32.11
N ASN A 434 -27.51 3.47 31.10
CA ASN A 434 -26.32 4.33 31.01
C ASN A 434 -26.44 5.40 29.92
N TYR A 435 -27.21 5.14 28.87
CA TYR A 435 -27.34 5.99 27.69
C TYR A 435 -28.79 6.24 27.32
N CYS A 436 -29.02 7.32 26.57
CA CYS A 436 -30.30 7.59 25.93
C CYS A 436 -30.11 8.34 24.61
N SER A 437 -31.15 8.34 23.79
CA SER A 437 -31.22 9.14 22.58
C SER A 437 -32.24 10.25 22.74
N ILE A 438 -31.87 11.46 22.36
CA ILE A 438 -32.80 12.58 22.22
C ILE A 438 -32.65 13.12 20.82
N ASP A 439 -33.77 13.12 20.08
CA ASP A 439 -33.79 13.54 18.68
C ASP A 439 -32.72 12.78 17.86
N GLY A 440 -32.47 11.50 18.13
CA GLY A 440 -31.45 10.72 17.43
C GLY A 440 -29.99 11.08 17.74
N SER A 441 -29.71 11.98 18.69
CA SER A 441 -28.35 12.22 19.21
C SER A 441 -28.13 11.47 20.51
N LEU A 442 -26.89 11.02 20.74
CA LEU A 442 -26.52 10.15 21.85
C LEU A 442 -26.08 10.96 23.08
N TYR A 443 -26.68 10.62 24.22
CA TYR A 443 -26.38 11.20 25.53
C TYR A 443 -26.14 10.11 26.57
N ASN A 444 -25.52 10.48 27.68
CA ASN A 444 -25.65 9.67 28.90
C ASN A 444 -27.11 9.68 29.41
N LYS A 445 -27.46 8.75 30.30
CA LYS A 445 -28.84 8.54 30.74
C LYS A 445 -29.49 9.79 31.36
N ASP A 446 -28.71 10.52 32.15
CA ASP A 446 -29.16 11.73 32.84
C ASP A 446 -29.18 12.98 31.95
N VAL A 447 -28.77 12.85 30.67
CA VAL A 447 -28.74 13.94 29.69
C VAL A 447 -27.87 15.12 30.17
N THR A 448 -26.80 14.82 30.91
CA THR A 448 -25.80 15.80 31.37
C THR A 448 -24.62 15.88 30.42
N THR A 449 -24.46 14.90 29.54
CA THR A 449 -23.32 14.78 28.64
C THR A 449 -23.83 14.45 27.24
N LEU A 450 -23.55 15.33 26.27
CA LEU A 450 -23.70 15.01 24.86
C LEU A 450 -22.48 14.20 24.42
N ILE A 451 -22.72 12.95 24.01
CA ILE A 451 -21.66 12.02 23.58
C ILE A 451 -21.45 12.14 22.07
N ARG A 452 -22.54 12.14 21.28
CA ARG A 452 -22.48 12.27 19.82
C ARG A 452 -23.72 12.95 19.27
N TYR A 453 -23.52 14.00 18.50
CA TYR A 453 -24.56 14.61 17.67
C TYR A 453 -24.69 13.83 16.35
N ALA A 454 -25.94 13.63 15.91
CA ALA A 454 -26.24 13.07 14.60
C ALA A 454 -26.00 14.12 13.50
N VAL A 455 -24.75 14.18 13.02
CA VAL A 455 -24.26 15.20 12.08
C VAL A 455 -24.89 15.15 10.68
N GLY A 456 -25.44 13.99 10.27
CA GLY A 456 -26.12 13.80 8.98
C GLY A 456 -27.51 14.44 8.91
N LYS A 457 -28.03 14.96 10.03
CA LYS A 457 -29.26 15.75 10.03
C LYS A 457 -29.13 16.99 9.16
N THR A 458 -30.22 17.31 8.46
CA THR A 458 -30.28 18.48 7.55
C THR A 458 -30.64 19.78 8.25
N ASP A 459 -30.80 19.77 9.58
CA ASP A 459 -31.13 20.94 10.37
C ASP A 459 -29.98 21.96 10.36
N SER A 460 -30.31 23.20 9.95
CA SER A 460 -29.34 24.30 9.97
C SER A 460 -29.03 24.83 11.38
N LYS A 461 -29.82 24.45 12.38
CA LYS A 461 -29.71 24.90 13.77
C LYS A 461 -29.92 23.75 14.74
N PHE A 462 -29.14 23.73 15.80
CA PHE A 462 -29.27 22.76 16.89
C PHE A 462 -29.23 23.46 18.24
N SER A 463 -30.13 23.08 19.15
CA SER A 463 -30.15 23.56 20.53
C SER A 463 -29.96 22.39 21.47
N LEU A 464 -29.00 22.49 22.39
CA LEU A 464 -28.80 21.45 23.39
C LEU A 464 -29.95 21.40 24.41
N PRO A 465 -30.23 20.23 25.03
CA PRO A 465 -31.07 20.18 26.22
C PRO A 465 -30.49 21.03 27.38
N LEU A 466 -31.36 21.63 28.20
CA LEU A 466 -30.96 22.50 29.32
C LEU A 466 -30.15 21.78 30.41
N SER A 467 -30.26 20.46 30.52
CA SER A 467 -29.55 19.64 31.49
C SER A 467 -28.08 19.36 31.09
N VAL A 468 -27.71 19.58 29.84
CA VAL A 468 -26.36 19.26 29.34
C VAL A 468 -25.34 20.17 29.99
N LYS A 469 -24.33 19.56 30.60
CA LYS A 469 -23.17 20.20 31.23
C LYS A 469 -21.87 19.95 30.49
N ARG A 470 -21.77 18.83 29.78
CA ARG A 470 -20.53 18.40 29.13
C ARG A 470 -20.80 18.06 27.67
N ILE A 471 -19.89 18.48 26.81
CA ILE A 471 -19.80 18.04 25.41
C ILE A 471 -18.56 17.17 25.31
N GLU A 472 -18.73 15.90 24.97
CA GLU A 472 -17.62 14.96 24.87
C GLU A 472 -16.71 15.23 23.68
N GLU A 473 -15.57 14.55 23.70
CA GLU A 473 -14.60 14.55 22.62
C GLU A 473 -15.25 14.11 21.31
N SER A 474 -14.98 14.84 20.22
CA SER A 474 -15.57 14.58 18.89
C SER A 474 -17.10 14.59 18.83
N ALA A 475 -17.82 15.16 19.80
CA ALA A 475 -19.29 15.10 19.83
C ALA A 475 -19.95 15.66 18.55
N PHE A 476 -19.38 16.68 17.90
CA PHE A 476 -19.86 17.24 16.63
C PHE A 476 -18.88 17.01 15.46
N SER A 477 -17.83 16.18 15.59
CA SER A 477 -16.83 16.06 14.52
C SER A 477 -17.36 15.48 13.20
N VAL A 478 -16.85 15.93 12.06
CA VAL A 478 -17.17 15.44 10.70
C VAL A 478 -15.90 15.23 9.86
N SER A 479 -15.81 14.16 9.05
CA SER A 479 -14.62 13.88 8.21
C SER A 479 -14.57 14.67 6.90
N ASN A 480 -15.73 14.87 6.26
CA ASN A 480 -15.83 15.39 4.89
C ASN A 480 -15.92 16.91 4.77
N ASP A 481 -15.60 17.65 5.85
CA ASP A 481 -15.71 19.11 5.91
C ASP A 481 -17.10 19.69 5.54
N TYR A 482 -18.10 18.81 5.51
CA TYR A 482 -19.45 19.10 5.10
C TYR A 482 -20.37 18.92 6.30
N SER A 483 -21.04 20.02 6.69
CA SER A 483 -22.06 20.01 7.73
C SER A 483 -23.20 20.93 7.33
N TYR A 484 -24.42 20.41 7.44
CA TYR A 484 -25.65 21.19 7.29
C TYR A 484 -25.84 22.20 8.42
N LEU A 485 -25.25 21.93 9.58
CA LEU A 485 -25.36 22.75 10.77
C LEU A 485 -24.64 24.10 10.56
N LYS A 486 -25.36 25.20 10.80
CA LYS A 486 -24.85 26.58 10.67
C LYS A 486 -24.82 27.33 11.99
N GLN A 487 -25.57 26.87 12.99
CA GLN A 487 -25.61 27.49 14.32
C GLN A 487 -25.80 26.41 15.40
N ILE A 488 -24.99 26.50 16.45
CA ILE A 488 -25.15 25.69 17.67
C ILE A 488 -25.50 26.63 18.82
N ASP A 489 -26.71 26.46 19.36
CA ASP A 489 -27.19 27.18 20.54
C ASP A 489 -26.88 26.36 21.79
N PHE A 490 -25.80 26.73 22.46
CA PHE A 490 -25.44 26.17 23.76
C PHE A 490 -26.41 26.65 24.83
N THR A 491 -26.77 25.76 25.76
CA THR A 491 -27.56 26.14 26.92
C THR A 491 -26.67 26.71 28.02
N GLU A 492 -27.25 27.53 28.91
CA GLU A 492 -26.60 28.05 30.13
C GLU A 492 -26.23 26.94 31.14
N GLY A 493 -26.38 25.66 30.79
CA GLY A 493 -25.92 24.52 31.58
C GLY A 493 -24.52 24.03 31.22
N VAL A 494 -24.00 24.33 30.01
CA VAL A 494 -22.74 23.74 29.51
C VAL A 494 -21.54 24.34 30.26
N GLU A 495 -20.78 23.48 30.92
CA GLU A 495 -19.62 23.80 31.77
C GLU A 495 -18.28 23.42 31.11
N TYR A 496 -18.25 22.36 30.29
CA TYR A 496 -17.04 21.82 29.64
C TYR A 496 -17.25 21.39 28.18
N ILE A 497 -16.23 21.61 27.34
CA ILE A 497 -16.12 21.13 25.94
C ILE A 497 -14.84 20.31 25.76
N GLY A 498 -14.96 19.08 25.23
CA GLY A 498 -13.85 18.14 25.02
C GLY A 498 -13.02 18.35 23.75
N ALA A 499 -11.93 17.58 23.63
CA ALA A 499 -11.03 17.58 22.49
C ALA A 499 -11.76 17.27 21.17
N ASP A 500 -11.36 17.92 20.07
CA ASP A 500 -11.91 17.70 18.73
C ASP A 500 -13.44 17.84 18.62
N ALA A 501 -14.11 18.44 19.62
CA ALA A 501 -15.57 18.49 19.69
C ALA A 501 -16.19 19.11 18.44
N PHE A 502 -15.54 20.09 17.81
CA PHE A 502 -16.02 20.79 16.62
C PHE A 502 -15.15 20.59 15.38
N ASN A 503 -14.41 19.48 15.31
CA ASN A 503 -13.54 19.17 14.17
C ASN A 503 -14.34 19.12 12.85
N GLY A 504 -13.96 19.94 11.85
CA GLY A 504 -14.59 20.01 10.53
C GLY A 504 -15.92 20.80 10.47
N ILE A 505 -16.45 21.27 11.60
CA ILE A 505 -17.74 21.99 11.64
C ILE A 505 -17.60 23.44 11.17
N SER A 506 -18.55 23.88 10.32
CA SER A 506 -18.63 25.27 9.81
C SER A 506 -19.69 26.15 10.52
N ALA A 507 -20.38 25.61 11.53
CA ALA A 507 -21.38 26.33 12.30
C ALA A 507 -20.73 27.39 13.21
N ASP A 508 -21.28 28.60 13.27
CA ASP A 508 -20.82 29.58 14.25
C ASP A 508 -21.19 29.14 15.68
N LEU A 509 -20.31 29.44 16.64
CA LEU A 509 -20.46 29.02 18.04
C LEU A 509 -20.82 30.20 18.96
N TYR A 510 -21.79 30.00 19.85
CA TYR A 510 -22.25 30.98 20.83
C TYR A 510 -22.09 30.46 22.27
N LEU A 511 -20.91 30.63 22.86
CA LEU A 511 -20.54 30.03 24.13
C LEU A 511 -21.31 30.63 25.32
N PRO A 512 -21.88 29.80 26.23
CA PRO A 512 -22.80 30.25 27.29
C PRO A 512 -22.06 30.86 28.50
N ALA A 513 -22.77 31.45 29.45
CA ALA A 513 -22.15 32.05 30.63
C ALA A 513 -21.57 31.02 31.62
N SER A 514 -22.12 29.80 31.61
CA SER A 514 -21.71 28.67 32.45
C SER A 514 -20.37 28.02 32.05
N LEU A 515 -19.95 28.20 30.80
CA LEU A 515 -18.76 27.52 30.27
C LEU A 515 -17.51 28.00 31.00
N ASN A 516 -16.81 27.07 31.64
CA ASN A 516 -15.66 27.38 32.49
C ASN A 516 -14.37 26.65 32.08
N SER A 517 -14.45 25.67 31.18
CA SER A 517 -13.29 24.96 30.65
C SER A 517 -13.53 24.51 29.21
N VAL A 518 -12.50 24.58 28.39
CA VAL A 518 -12.46 23.97 27.05
C VAL A 518 -11.16 23.19 26.93
N ASP A 519 -11.23 22.02 26.29
CA ASP A 519 -10.01 21.30 25.92
C ASP A 519 -9.22 22.08 24.87
N ILE A 520 -7.90 21.96 24.92
CA ILE A 520 -6.97 22.64 24.03
C ILE A 520 -7.19 22.27 22.56
N LYS A 521 -7.65 21.05 22.27
CA LYS A 521 -7.92 20.56 20.90
C LYS A 521 -9.37 20.73 20.47
N ALA A 522 -10.24 21.33 21.29
CA ALA A 522 -11.67 21.45 20.98
C ALA A 522 -11.95 22.09 19.61
N PHE A 523 -11.05 22.96 19.15
CA PHE A 523 -11.20 23.77 17.94
C PHE A 523 -10.17 23.46 16.84
N MET A 524 -9.43 22.34 16.93
CA MET A 524 -8.26 22.08 16.08
C MET A 524 -8.52 22.33 14.58
N THR A 525 -9.62 21.86 14.01
CA THR A 525 -10.01 22.09 12.59
C THR A 525 -11.36 22.79 12.46
N TYR A 526 -11.74 23.58 13.46
CA TYR A 526 -13.02 24.29 13.46
C TYR A 526 -13.07 25.33 12.33
N LYS A 527 -14.12 25.26 11.49
CA LYS A 527 -14.29 26.05 10.26
C LYS A 527 -15.36 27.13 10.33
N GLY A 528 -15.93 27.39 11.50
CA GLY A 528 -16.91 28.47 11.62
C GLY A 528 -16.28 29.84 11.37
N SER A 529 -17.13 30.83 11.11
CA SER A 529 -16.68 32.19 10.76
C SER A 529 -16.37 33.04 11.99
N LYS A 530 -16.92 32.68 13.15
CA LYS A 530 -16.72 33.37 14.42
C LYS A 530 -17.02 32.47 15.63
N ILE A 531 -16.52 32.89 16.79
CA ILE A 531 -16.95 32.44 18.12
C ILE A 531 -17.44 33.65 18.89
N GLU A 532 -18.67 33.61 19.39
CA GLU A 532 -19.21 34.59 20.33
C GLU A 532 -19.27 33.99 21.73
N VAL A 533 -19.11 34.84 22.74
CA VAL A 533 -19.14 34.42 24.15
C VAL A 533 -20.12 35.31 24.92
N SER A 534 -20.99 34.69 25.73
CA SER A 534 -21.91 35.41 26.61
C SER A 534 -21.17 36.43 27.47
N THR A 535 -21.73 37.65 27.56
CA THR A 535 -21.11 38.74 28.34
C THR A 535 -20.99 38.41 29.84
N ALA A 536 -21.84 37.51 30.34
CA ALA A 536 -21.84 37.01 31.71
C ALA A 536 -20.81 35.88 31.95
N ASN A 537 -20.18 35.33 30.90
CA ASN A 537 -19.14 34.32 31.04
C ASN A 537 -17.95 34.88 31.84
N LYS A 538 -17.43 34.10 32.79
CA LYS A 538 -16.36 34.50 33.71
C LYS A 538 -14.96 34.01 33.30
N THR A 539 -14.87 33.06 32.39
CA THR A 539 -13.61 32.41 32.00
C THR A 539 -13.12 32.86 30.62
N PHE A 540 -14.03 33.02 29.67
CA PHE A 540 -13.71 33.33 28.28
C PHE A 540 -14.30 34.66 27.84
N LYS A 541 -13.75 35.20 26.75
CA LYS A 541 -14.24 36.39 26.07
C LYS A 541 -13.99 36.26 24.59
N SER A 542 -14.94 36.75 23.78
CA SER A 542 -14.73 36.94 22.35
C SER A 542 -14.36 38.40 22.05
N VAL A 543 -13.40 38.59 21.15
CA VAL A 543 -13.06 39.87 20.54
C VAL A 543 -13.00 39.64 19.03
N ASP A 544 -13.83 40.35 18.27
CA ASP A 544 -13.90 40.26 16.80
C ASP A 544 -14.06 38.82 16.26
N GLY A 545 -14.78 37.97 16.99
CA GLY A 545 -15.03 36.57 16.61
C GLY A 545 -13.94 35.59 17.02
N VAL A 546 -12.88 36.04 17.70
CA VAL A 546 -11.76 35.23 18.21
C VAL A 546 -11.92 34.94 19.70
N LEU A 547 -11.57 33.72 20.12
CA LEU A 547 -11.74 33.25 21.49
C LEU A 547 -10.48 33.48 22.34
N TYR A 548 -10.66 34.18 23.47
CA TYR A 548 -9.63 34.48 24.46
C TYR A 548 -10.07 34.07 25.87
N SER A 549 -9.11 34.05 26.82
CA SER A 549 -9.42 34.14 28.24
C SER A 549 -10.14 35.46 28.57
N LYS A 550 -10.86 35.51 29.69
CA LYS A 550 -11.68 36.66 30.09
C LYS A 550 -10.89 37.96 30.21
N ASP A 551 -9.66 37.83 30.71
CA ASP A 551 -8.68 38.90 30.90
C ASP A 551 -7.80 39.16 29.67
N LEU A 552 -8.04 38.45 28.57
CA LEU A 552 -7.31 38.54 27.29
C LEU A 552 -5.85 38.08 27.35
N THR A 553 -5.40 37.43 28.42
CA THR A 553 -4.01 36.97 28.55
C THR A 553 -3.71 35.70 27.75
N GLU A 554 -4.72 34.92 27.37
CA GLU A 554 -4.53 33.69 26.59
C GLU A 554 -5.40 33.71 25.32
N LEU A 555 -4.80 33.39 24.18
CA LEU A 555 -5.49 33.19 22.90
C LEU A 555 -5.79 31.69 22.72
N TYR A 556 -7.07 31.31 22.65
CA TYR A 556 -7.51 29.92 22.57
C TYR A 556 -7.80 29.45 21.14
N CYS A 557 -8.46 30.27 20.32
CA CYS A 557 -8.83 29.88 18.96
C CYS A 557 -9.13 31.08 18.07
N ILE A 558 -8.49 31.11 16.91
CA ILE A 558 -8.91 31.87 15.74
C ILE A 558 -9.65 30.89 14.80
N PRO A 559 -10.96 31.08 14.56
CA PRO A 559 -11.72 30.20 13.67
C PRO A 559 -11.14 30.19 12.26
N SER A 560 -10.94 29.03 11.65
CA SER A 560 -10.35 28.96 10.30
C SER A 560 -11.25 29.54 9.20
N GLY A 561 -12.56 29.68 9.47
CA GLY A 561 -13.50 30.39 8.59
C GLY A 561 -13.51 31.90 8.78
N LEU A 562 -12.71 32.45 9.71
CA LEU A 562 -12.64 33.89 9.94
C LEU A 562 -11.93 34.57 8.75
N ASN A 563 -12.70 35.34 7.98
CA ASN A 563 -12.21 36.01 6.78
C ASN A 563 -11.42 37.29 7.12
N VAL A 564 -10.22 37.09 7.67
CA VAL A 564 -9.28 38.16 8.06
C VAL A 564 -7.96 37.93 7.34
N THR A 565 -7.50 38.92 6.59
CA THR A 565 -6.21 38.90 5.89
C THR A 565 -5.05 39.31 6.81
N GLU A 566 -5.29 40.27 7.69
CA GLU A 566 -4.29 40.84 8.59
C GLU A 566 -4.74 40.64 10.04
N PHE A 567 -3.98 39.82 10.79
CA PHE A 567 -4.28 39.55 12.19
C PHE A 567 -3.24 40.19 13.11
N LYS A 568 -3.65 41.23 13.83
CA LYS A 568 -2.83 41.80 14.91
C LYS A 568 -3.12 41.09 16.23
N LEU A 569 -2.10 40.52 16.85
CA LEU A 569 -2.21 39.92 18.18
C LEU A 569 -2.58 41.02 19.19
N ASN A 570 -3.57 40.75 20.05
CA ASN A 570 -3.94 41.67 21.11
C ASN A 570 -2.76 41.84 22.10
N ASP A 571 -2.38 43.09 22.38
CA ASP A 571 -1.18 43.40 23.18
C ASP A 571 -1.25 42.86 24.63
N SER A 572 -2.43 42.47 25.13
CA SER A 572 -2.58 41.85 26.46
C SER A 572 -2.30 40.35 26.48
N VAL A 573 -2.24 39.69 25.32
CA VAL A 573 -2.00 38.24 25.22
C VAL A 573 -0.59 37.93 25.67
N LYS A 574 -0.49 37.05 26.68
CA LYS A 574 0.75 36.49 27.22
C LYS A 574 1.06 35.12 26.65
N ARG A 575 0.04 34.34 26.27
CA ARG A 575 0.20 32.97 25.81
C ARG A 575 -0.68 32.65 24.60
N ILE A 576 -0.10 32.11 23.55
CA ILE A 576 -0.85 31.52 22.42
C ILE A 576 -0.96 30.03 22.70
N LYS A 577 -2.20 29.56 22.87
CA LYS A 577 -2.50 28.16 23.22
C LYS A 577 -2.31 27.22 22.02
N SER A 578 -2.07 25.93 22.25
CA SER A 578 -1.83 24.96 21.19
C SER A 578 -2.98 24.94 20.18
N ASN A 579 -2.65 24.85 18.88
CA ASN A 579 -3.59 24.84 17.77
C ASN A 579 -4.48 26.09 17.62
N ALA A 580 -4.20 27.19 18.33
CA ALA A 580 -5.02 28.39 18.27
C ALA A 580 -5.15 28.98 16.85
N LEU A 581 -4.16 28.78 15.98
CA LEU A 581 -4.16 29.25 14.59
C LEU A 581 -4.14 28.12 13.55
N TYR A 582 -4.49 26.88 13.93
CA TYR A 582 -4.37 25.71 13.06
C TYR A 582 -5.20 25.84 11.76
N LYS A 583 -4.60 25.51 10.61
CA LYS A 583 -5.24 25.49 9.26
C LYS A 583 -6.01 26.76 8.87
N ASN A 584 -5.57 27.94 9.31
CA ASN A 584 -6.18 29.20 8.90
C ASN A 584 -5.79 29.55 7.44
N PRO A 585 -6.73 29.53 6.47
CA PRO A 585 -6.41 29.70 5.05
C PRO A 585 -6.48 31.16 4.57
N TYR A 586 -6.97 32.10 5.39
CA TYR A 586 -7.19 33.50 4.98
C TYR A 586 -6.16 34.49 5.52
N ILE A 587 -5.51 34.17 6.63
CA ILE A 587 -4.55 35.06 7.29
C ILE A 587 -3.25 35.07 6.50
N LYS A 588 -2.90 36.23 5.96
CA LYS A 588 -1.66 36.49 5.24
C LYS A 588 -0.57 37.08 6.12
N PHE A 589 -0.96 37.96 7.05
CA PHE A 589 -0.02 38.67 7.90
C PHE A 589 -0.43 38.53 9.36
N ILE A 590 0.56 38.23 10.20
CA ILE A 590 0.42 38.25 11.66
C ILE A 590 1.32 39.34 12.23
N THR A 591 0.79 40.22 13.07
CA THR A 591 1.60 41.25 13.74
C THR A 591 1.61 41.02 15.26
N ILE A 592 2.81 40.83 15.81
CA ILE A 592 3.10 40.84 17.25
C ILE A 592 3.64 42.24 17.56
N GLY A 593 2.78 43.10 18.09
CA GLY A 593 3.05 44.52 18.29
C GLY A 593 4.17 44.80 19.31
N LYS A 594 4.75 46.01 19.22
CA LYS A 594 5.84 46.46 20.10
C LYS A 594 5.54 46.32 21.59
N ASP A 595 4.31 46.66 21.99
CA ASP A 595 3.84 46.63 23.38
C ASP A 595 3.25 45.28 23.79
N SER A 596 3.41 44.24 22.95
CA SER A 596 2.87 42.91 23.19
C SER A 596 3.38 42.30 24.51
N ALA A 597 2.45 41.84 25.33
CA ALA A 597 2.71 41.10 26.56
C ALA A 597 3.08 39.62 26.31
N LEU A 598 3.24 39.18 25.05
CA LEU A 598 3.50 37.77 24.72
C LEU A 598 4.74 37.26 25.45
N GLU A 599 4.58 36.18 26.20
CA GLU A 599 5.61 35.51 26.98
C GLU A 599 5.90 34.13 26.39
N ASN A 600 4.89 33.43 25.85
CA ASN A 600 5.03 32.04 25.40
C ASN A 600 4.08 31.66 24.23
N VAL A 601 4.54 30.75 23.36
CA VAL A 601 3.72 30.07 22.33
C VAL A 601 3.80 28.56 22.53
N ASP A 602 2.65 27.93 22.73
CA ASP A 602 2.53 26.48 22.93
C ASP A 602 2.81 25.69 21.65
N GLU A 603 3.04 24.38 21.78
CA GLU A 603 3.11 23.44 20.66
C GLU A 603 1.98 23.68 19.64
N SER A 604 2.32 23.83 18.36
CA SER A 604 1.41 24.12 17.25
C SER A 604 0.53 25.37 17.40
N GLY A 605 0.84 26.27 18.33
CA GLY A 605 0.07 27.50 18.55
C GLY A 605 0.06 28.42 17.32
N LEU A 606 1.23 28.58 16.68
CA LEU A 606 1.43 29.33 15.44
C LEU A 606 1.83 28.36 14.31
N ASN A 607 0.96 27.41 13.96
CA ASN A 607 1.25 26.35 12.99
C ASN A 607 1.35 26.86 11.53
N ILE A 608 2.46 27.54 11.23
CA ILE A 608 2.70 28.28 9.97
C ILE A 608 2.61 27.39 8.73
N PHE A 609 2.97 26.11 8.82
CA PHE A 609 2.95 25.19 7.68
C PHE A 609 1.55 24.76 7.26
N THR A 610 0.56 24.89 8.14
CA THR A 610 -0.84 24.60 7.81
C THR A 610 -1.60 25.81 7.28
N MET A 611 -1.00 27.00 7.33
CA MET A 611 -1.63 28.26 6.94
C MET A 611 -1.30 28.58 5.48
N SER A 612 -2.13 28.09 4.55
CA SER A 612 -1.93 28.14 3.10
C SER A 612 -1.88 29.53 2.46
N SER A 613 -2.06 30.61 3.23
CA SER A 613 -1.92 31.98 2.73
C SER A 613 -0.98 32.85 3.57
N LEU A 614 -0.33 32.30 4.61
CA LEU A 614 0.56 33.08 5.45
C LEU A 614 1.84 33.46 4.69
N ASP A 615 2.07 34.77 4.53
CA ASP A 615 3.23 35.34 3.84
C ASP A 615 4.30 35.80 4.83
N ALA A 616 3.91 36.46 5.93
CA ALA A 616 4.86 36.98 6.93
C ALA A 616 4.29 37.12 8.35
N ILE A 617 5.20 37.01 9.33
CA ILE A 617 4.97 37.34 10.73
C ILE A 617 5.86 38.52 11.13
N PHE A 618 5.25 39.65 11.47
CA PHE A 618 5.93 40.85 11.94
C PHE A 618 6.08 40.80 13.46
N VAL A 619 7.33 40.82 13.94
CA VAL A 619 7.66 40.78 15.37
C VAL A 619 8.30 42.11 15.76
N GLU A 620 7.48 43.02 16.28
CA GLU A 620 7.91 44.35 16.75
C GLU A 620 8.24 44.36 18.25
N LYS A 621 7.83 43.33 18.99
CA LYS A 621 8.09 43.18 20.42
C LYS A 621 9.60 43.21 20.69
N GLU A 622 10.05 44.09 21.58
CA GLU A 622 11.49 44.31 21.82
C GLU A 622 12.21 43.12 22.47
N THR A 623 11.53 42.39 23.36
CA THR A 623 12.11 41.24 24.08
C THR A 623 11.64 39.91 23.48
N PRO A 624 12.50 38.87 23.41
CA PRO A 624 12.08 37.53 23.01
C PRO A 624 10.98 36.95 23.89
N PHE A 625 10.17 36.08 23.28
CA PHE A 625 9.23 35.19 23.96
C PHE A 625 9.66 33.74 23.77
N GLU A 626 9.23 32.88 24.70
CA GLU A 626 9.53 31.45 24.66
C GLU A 626 8.67 30.74 23.61
N ILE A 627 9.27 29.79 22.90
CA ILE A 627 8.60 28.92 21.93
C ILE A 627 8.78 27.48 22.40
N GLU A 628 7.66 26.77 22.64
CA GLU A 628 7.72 25.34 22.94
C GLU A 628 8.19 24.55 21.70
N ASN A 629 8.77 23.37 21.91
CA ASN A 629 9.18 22.52 20.78
C ASN A 629 7.94 22.20 19.91
N GLY A 630 8.02 22.46 18.61
CA GLY A 630 6.89 22.29 17.69
C GLY A 630 5.88 23.45 17.69
N ALA A 631 6.16 24.60 18.31
CA ALA A 631 5.27 25.77 18.32
C ALA A 631 4.80 26.22 16.92
N PHE A 632 5.64 26.00 15.90
CA PHE A 632 5.37 26.35 14.51
C PHE A 632 4.88 25.18 13.64
N TYR A 633 4.63 23.99 14.20
CA TYR A 633 4.56 22.74 13.42
C TYR A 633 3.46 21.75 13.86
N THR A 634 2.98 20.93 12.90
CA THR A 634 2.38 19.59 13.11
C THR A 634 2.68 18.67 11.92
N SER A 635 2.58 17.35 12.12
CA SER A 635 2.83 16.22 11.17
C SER A 635 2.11 16.19 9.80
N ALA A 636 1.54 17.29 9.30
CA ALA A 636 0.82 17.33 8.02
C ALA A 636 1.69 17.84 6.86
N SER A 637 1.48 17.27 5.67
CA SER A 637 2.22 17.48 4.42
C SER A 637 2.33 18.95 3.96
N PHE A 638 3.48 19.30 3.37
CA PHE A 638 3.76 20.56 2.67
C PHE A 638 2.58 21.09 1.84
N ILE A 639 2.04 22.25 2.25
CA ILE A 639 1.49 23.23 1.32
C ILE A 639 2.58 24.28 1.18
N TYR A 640 3.07 24.52 -0.04
CA TYR A 640 4.20 25.40 -0.36
C TYR A 640 3.92 26.86 -0.01
N ASN A 641 4.03 27.23 1.26
CA ASN A 641 4.25 28.59 1.71
C ASN A 641 5.52 28.62 2.57
N ASN A 642 6.44 29.52 2.23
CA ASN A 642 7.63 29.85 3.01
C ASN A 642 7.40 31.20 3.71
N PRO A 643 6.65 31.24 4.83
CA PRO A 643 6.43 32.47 5.56
C PRO A 643 7.73 32.96 6.20
N ILE A 644 7.95 34.27 6.17
CA ILE A 644 9.15 34.90 6.75
C ILE A 644 8.84 35.60 8.07
N PHE A 645 9.82 35.65 8.96
CA PHE A 645 9.74 36.46 10.18
C PHE A 645 10.45 37.79 9.96
N VAL A 646 9.72 38.89 10.16
CA VAL A 646 10.24 40.25 9.99
C VAL A 646 10.37 40.94 11.34
N PHE A 647 11.61 41.30 11.67
CA PHE A 647 12.00 41.94 12.93
C PHE A 647 12.36 43.41 12.72
N SER A 648 12.28 44.18 13.80
CA SER A 648 12.90 45.50 13.85
C SER A 648 14.41 45.39 14.01
N VAL A 649 15.15 46.43 13.63
CA VAL A 649 16.62 46.45 13.81
C VAL A 649 17.00 46.36 15.30
N SER A 650 16.17 46.89 16.21
CA SER A 650 16.48 46.89 17.65
C SER A 650 16.30 45.53 18.31
N ASN A 651 15.41 44.67 17.81
CA ASN A 651 15.12 43.38 18.44
C ASN A 651 15.72 42.17 17.71
N PHE A 652 16.12 42.31 16.44
CA PHE A 652 16.58 41.19 15.61
C PHE A 652 17.72 40.37 16.22
N ASP A 653 18.82 41.01 16.63
CA ASP A 653 19.98 40.28 17.18
C ASP A 653 19.60 39.52 18.45
N THR A 654 18.73 40.09 19.28
CA THR A 654 18.27 39.46 20.53
C THR A 654 17.44 38.21 20.25
N TYR A 655 16.54 38.26 19.27
CA TYR A 655 15.76 37.09 18.83
C TYR A 655 16.64 36.06 18.13
N LYS A 656 17.56 36.49 17.27
CA LYS A 656 18.47 35.61 16.54
C LYS A 656 19.32 34.75 17.49
N THR A 657 19.81 35.34 18.58
CA THR A 657 20.50 34.61 19.65
C THR A 657 19.54 33.74 20.45
N SER A 658 18.38 34.27 20.85
CA SER A 658 17.42 33.50 21.66
C SER A 658 16.88 32.25 20.96
N TRP A 659 16.81 32.28 19.63
CA TRP A 659 16.26 31.19 18.80
C TRP A 659 17.35 30.42 18.03
N GLU A 660 18.63 30.57 18.41
CA GLU A 660 19.75 30.03 17.62
C GLU A 660 19.78 28.50 17.49
N ASN A 661 19.20 27.79 18.47
CA ASN A 661 19.14 26.33 18.53
C ASN A 661 17.72 25.79 18.24
N TYR A 662 16.82 26.63 17.71
CA TYR A 662 15.46 26.19 17.42
C TYR A 662 15.34 25.67 15.98
N ASP A 663 15.07 24.38 15.88
CA ASP A 663 14.89 23.66 14.64
C ASP A 663 13.40 23.48 14.31
N LEU A 664 13.03 23.75 13.05
CA LEU A 664 11.75 23.42 12.46
C LEU A 664 11.88 22.03 11.83
N THR A 665 11.28 21.02 12.46
CA THR A 665 11.32 19.63 11.99
C THR A 665 10.02 19.25 11.28
N HIS A 666 10.11 18.72 10.06
CA HIS A 666 9.00 18.09 9.33
C HIS A 666 9.44 16.80 8.66
N GLY A 667 8.87 15.66 9.07
CA GLY A 667 9.29 14.36 8.54
C GLY A 667 10.78 14.11 8.79
N SER A 668 11.55 13.86 7.74
CA SER A 668 13.02 13.74 7.77
C SER A 668 13.77 15.08 7.70
N ASP A 669 13.08 16.16 7.37
CA ASP A 669 13.71 17.45 7.07
C ASP A 669 13.74 18.34 8.30
N THR A 670 14.89 18.99 8.51
CA THR A 670 15.12 19.90 9.64
C THR A 670 15.67 21.22 9.12
N PHE A 671 14.94 22.31 9.37
CA PHE A 671 15.32 23.65 8.94
C PHE A 671 15.56 24.54 10.16
N ARG A 672 16.63 25.33 10.16
CA ARG A 672 16.86 26.31 11.24
C ARG A 672 15.96 27.51 11.04
N ILE A 673 15.27 27.94 12.11
CA ILE A 673 14.41 29.13 12.05
C ILE A 673 15.18 30.40 11.62
N GLN A 674 16.48 30.47 11.91
CA GLN A 674 17.35 31.57 11.47
C GLN A 674 17.39 31.78 9.96
N GLY A 675 17.14 30.72 9.16
CA GLY A 675 17.13 30.82 7.70
C GLY A 675 15.98 31.66 7.13
N ILE A 676 14.97 31.98 7.94
CA ILE A 676 13.78 32.73 7.54
C ILE A 676 13.54 34.00 8.40
N MET A 677 14.54 34.43 9.16
CA MET A 677 14.49 35.64 9.99
C MET A 677 15.17 36.81 9.29
N TYR A 678 14.46 37.93 9.14
CA TYR A 678 14.99 39.12 8.49
C TYR A 678 14.69 40.39 9.27
N THR A 679 15.62 41.33 9.28
CA THR A 679 15.28 42.75 9.41
C THR A 679 14.73 43.27 8.07
N LYS A 680 14.06 44.42 8.10
CA LYS A 680 13.73 45.16 6.87
C LYS A 680 14.91 45.32 5.91
N SER A 681 16.08 45.72 6.43
CA SER A 681 17.27 45.98 5.61
C SER A 681 17.85 44.71 5.00
N THR A 682 17.93 43.63 5.78
CA THR A 682 18.46 42.34 5.30
C THR A 682 17.48 41.65 4.35
N LEU A 683 16.17 41.84 4.53
CA LEU A 683 15.16 41.36 3.58
C LEU A 683 15.31 42.06 2.24
N LEU A 684 15.54 43.37 2.25
CA LEU A 684 15.77 44.16 1.04
C LEU A 684 17.07 43.76 0.33
N GLU A 685 18.15 43.51 1.09
CA GLU A 685 19.44 43.07 0.58
C GLU A 685 19.35 41.66 -0.03
N ASN A 686 18.77 40.70 0.70
CA ASN A 686 18.54 39.35 0.21
C ASN A 686 17.67 39.35 -1.06
N LEU A 687 16.58 40.13 -1.07
CA LEU A 687 15.77 40.28 -2.27
C LEU A 687 16.60 40.84 -3.44
N ARG A 688 17.47 41.84 -3.21
CA ARG A 688 18.38 42.36 -4.25
C ARG A 688 19.33 41.29 -4.74
N GLU A 689 19.95 40.53 -3.86
CA GLU A 689 20.87 39.42 -4.16
C GLU A 689 20.19 38.33 -4.98
N ILE A 690 19.01 37.85 -4.56
CA ILE A 690 18.19 36.89 -5.32
C ILE A 690 17.94 37.42 -6.72
N MET A 691 17.58 38.70 -6.87
CA MET A 691 17.30 39.31 -8.16
C MET A 691 18.56 39.51 -9.03
N THR A 692 19.77 39.67 -8.45
CA THR A 692 21.01 40.00 -9.17
C THR A 692 22.02 38.86 -9.33
N GLU A 693 22.37 38.14 -8.27
CA GLU A 693 23.45 37.15 -8.26
C GLU A 693 22.98 35.78 -8.78
N ASN A 694 21.73 35.39 -8.49
CA ASN A 694 21.13 34.13 -8.98
C ASN A 694 20.52 34.20 -10.38
N GLY A 695 20.64 35.35 -11.06
CA GLY A 695 20.50 35.44 -12.52
C GLY A 695 19.09 35.62 -13.09
N PHE A 696 18.20 36.38 -12.44
CA PHE A 696 16.93 36.77 -13.06
C PHE A 696 17.10 37.86 -14.11
N ILE A 697 17.97 38.84 -13.86
CA ILE A 697 18.17 40.00 -14.74
C ILE A 697 19.67 40.22 -14.98
N SER A 698 20.09 40.40 -16.24
CA SER A 698 21.46 40.88 -16.54
C SER A 698 21.51 42.41 -16.52
N TYR A 699 22.47 42.99 -15.78
CA TYR A 699 22.79 44.40 -15.88
C TYR A 699 23.64 44.68 -17.13
N SER A 700 23.28 45.71 -17.90
CA SER A 700 24.28 46.46 -18.67
C SER A 700 24.35 47.89 -18.10
N LYS A 701 25.40 48.13 -17.29
CA LYS A 701 25.85 49.40 -16.66
C LYS A 701 25.05 49.94 -15.45
N TYR A 702 25.82 50.30 -14.42
CA TYR A 702 25.45 51.05 -13.21
C TYR A 702 24.99 52.50 -13.54
N VAL A 703 24.16 53.14 -12.69
CA VAL A 703 23.94 54.60 -12.72
C VAL A 703 24.18 55.20 -11.33
N ASN A 704 24.93 56.29 -11.29
CA ASN A 704 25.18 57.08 -10.08
C ASN A 704 23.93 57.84 -9.59
N LEU A 705 24.06 58.53 -8.45
CA LEU A 705 23.03 59.22 -7.65
C LEU A 705 22.12 60.28 -8.34
N LYS A 706 21.88 60.23 -9.65
CA LYS A 706 21.05 61.22 -10.40
C LYS A 706 19.99 60.65 -11.36
N GLY A 707 19.55 59.41 -11.17
CA GLY A 707 18.22 58.94 -11.61
C GLY A 707 17.91 59.05 -13.11
N ASN A 708 18.51 58.19 -13.94
CA ASN A 708 17.97 57.86 -15.26
C ASN A 708 18.09 56.35 -15.47
N ILE A 709 16.95 55.64 -15.51
CA ILE A 709 16.90 54.17 -15.67
C ILE A 709 17.01 53.78 -17.16
N LYS A 710 17.74 52.69 -17.44
CA LYS A 710 17.84 51.99 -18.74
C LYS A 710 17.49 50.50 -18.59
N ASP A 711 17.09 49.88 -19.71
CA ASP A 711 16.38 48.61 -19.88
C ASP A 711 16.90 47.39 -19.06
N LEU A 712 16.02 46.82 -18.24
CA LEU A 712 16.19 45.51 -17.59
C LEU A 712 15.83 44.38 -18.56
N LYS A 713 16.69 43.34 -18.67
CA LYS A 713 16.44 42.14 -19.50
C LYS A 713 16.54 40.87 -18.67
N LEU A 714 15.55 39.98 -18.81
CA LEU A 714 15.53 38.65 -18.20
C LEU A 714 16.62 37.75 -18.79
N LYS A 715 17.36 37.04 -17.93
CA LYS A 715 18.50 36.19 -18.32
C LYS A 715 18.12 34.70 -18.48
N ARG A 716 16.96 34.25 -17.97
CA ARG A 716 16.50 32.84 -17.97
C ARG A 716 14.98 32.71 -18.21
N ASP A 717 14.55 31.52 -18.63
CA ASP A 717 13.14 31.16 -18.85
C ASP A 717 12.39 30.99 -17.51
N TYR A 718 11.13 31.42 -17.48
CA TYR A 718 10.25 31.48 -16.31
C TYR A 718 9.85 30.09 -15.77
N MET A 719 9.83 29.06 -16.62
CA MET A 719 9.30 27.73 -16.29
C MET A 719 10.21 26.86 -15.41
N THR A 720 11.49 27.19 -15.26
CA THR A 720 12.46 26.40 -14.49
C THR A 720 12.55 26.79 -13.00
N LEU A 721 11.74 27.75 -12.51
CA LEU A 721 12.14 28.55 -11.34
C LEU A 721 11.01 28.97 -10.37
N SER A 722 10.05 28.09 -10.06
CA SER A 722 8.89 28.45 -9.24
C SER A 722 9.24 28.87 -7.78
N GLU A 723 10.32 28.33 -7.21
CA GLU A 723 10.63 28.48 -5.77
C GLU A 723 11.26 29.84 -5.43
N ASP A 724 12.32 30.26 -6.12
CA ASP A 724 12.97 31.56 -5.91
C ASP A 724 12.03 32.73 -6.24
N TYR A 725 11.12 32.54 -7.20
CA TYR A 725 10.06 33.51 -7.52
C TYR A 725 9.06 33.64 -6.37
N ASN A 726 8.55 32.52 -5.83
CA ASN A 726 7.63 32.55 -4.70
C ASN A 726 8.27 33.19 -3.45
N ASN A 727 9.55 32.88 -3.19
CA ASN A 727 10.32 33.51 -2.10
C ASN A 727 10.49 35.03 -2.32
N SER A 728 10.77 35.46 -3.56
CA SER A 728 10.88 36.88 -3.92
C SER A 728 9.55 37.62 -3.75
N LEU A 729 8.43 36.99 -4.12
CA LEU A 729 7.11 37.56 -3.96
C LEU A 729 6.68 37.64 -2.49
N ASN A 730 6.89 36.61 -1.67
CA ASN A 730 6.60 36.68 -0.23
C ASN A 730 7.38 37.83 0.42
N SER A 731 8.67 37.95 0.09
CA SER A 731 9.55 39.04 0.55
C SER A 731 9.03 40.42 0.13
N LEU A 732 8.65 40.59 -1.14
CA LEU A 732 8.07 41.84 -1.61
C LEU A 732 6.70 42.14 -0.98
N SER A 733 5.86 41.12 -0.74
CA SER A 733 4.54 41.29 -0.09
C SER A 733 4.70 41.80 1.35
N ALA A 734 5.64 41.21 2.09
CA ALA A 734 5.99 41.66 3.43
C ALA A 734 6.54 43.10 3.43
N LEU A 735 7.36 43.47 2.43
CA LEU A 735 7.87 44.83 2.27
C LEU A 735 6.76 45.85 1.95
N TYR A 736 5.74 45.46 1.19
CA TYR A 736 4.57 46.29 0.94
C TYR A 736 3.74 46.53 2.18
N HIS A 737 3.37 45.45 2.85
CA HIS A 737 2.49 45.52 4.02
C HIS A 737 3.15 46.31 5.17
N GLY A 738 4.45 46.10 5.42
CA GLY A 738 5.18 46.84 6.46
C GLY A 738 5.42 48.33 6.18
N GLY A 739 4.90 48.88 5.07
CA GLY A 739 5.12 50.28 4.67
C GLY A 739 6.61 50.59 4.48
N PHE A 740 7.41 49.56 4.18
CA PHE A 740 8.86 49.60 4.30
C PHE A 740 9.54 50.28 3.12
N ILE A 741 8.80 50.54 2.05
CA ILE A 741 9.36 51.17 0.86
C ILE A 741 9.03 52.66 0.92
N SER A 742 10.01 53.49 1.31
CA SER A 742 9.89 54.94 1.17
C SER A 742 9.80 55.24 -0.33
N GLU A 743 8.58 55.46 -0.81
CA GLU A 743 8.24 55.68 -2.22
C GLU A 743 8.92 54.71 -3.18
N TYR A 744 8.61 53.41 -3.00
CA TYR A 744 8.83 52.37 -4.00
C TYR A 744 10.15 52.47 -4.76
N ASP A 745 11.26 52.07 -4.10
CA ASP A 745 12.64 52.02 -4.65
C ASP A 745 12.56 51.71 -6.14
N GLU A 746 13.02 52.67 -6.95
CA GLU A 746 12.82 52.68 -8.40
C GLU A 746 13.28 51.35 -9.02
N TYR A 747 14.27 50.71 -8.39
CA TYR A 747 14.74 49.37 -8.74
C TYR A 747 13.69 48.27 -8.52
N LEU A 748 13.06 48.19 -7.35
CA LEU A 748 11.97 47.23 -7.06
C LEU A 748 10.75 47.50 -7.92
N LYS A 749 10.48 48.79 -8.18
CA LYS A 749 9.43 49.25 -9.08
C LYS A 749 9.60 48.73 -10.49
N GLU A 750 10.79 48.84 -11.04
CA GLU A 750 11.08 48.33 -12.38
C GLU A 750 11.16 46.80 -12.41
N TYR A 751 11.62 46.15 -11.34
CA TYR A 751 11.59 44.69 -11.23
C TYR A 751 10.16 44.14 -11.34
N GLU A 752 9.24 44.60 -10.48
CA GLU A 752 7.86 44.10 -10.56
C GLU A 752 7.20 44.44 -11.88
N LYS A 753 7.38 45.67 -12.40
CA LYS A 753 6.84 46.02 -13.71
C LYS A 753 7.36 45.10 -14.81
N THR A 754 8.64 44.78 -14.78
CA THR A 754 9.27 43.87 -15.73
C THR A 754 8.66 42.47 -15.58
N MET A 755 8.60 41.93 -14.37
CA MET A 755 8.02 40.61 -14.11
C MET A 755 6.57 40.51 -14.58
N TYR A 756 5.70 41.47 -14.21
CA TYR A 756 4.31 41.47 -14.66
C TYR A 756 4.15 41.59 -16.18
N LYS A 757 5.00 42.37 -16.86
CA LYS A 757 5.02 42.44 -18.33
C LYS A 757 5.38 41.10 -18.96
N TYR A 758 6.40 40.43 -18.46
CA TYR A 758 6.83 39.13 -18.98
C TYR A 758 5.81 38.03 -18.66
N ILE A 759 5.23 38.01 -17.45
CA ILE A 759 4.21 37.03 -17.06
C ILE A 759 2.92 37.24 -17.86
N ALA A 760 2.46 38.49 -18.02
CA ALA A 760 1.30 38.79 -18.85
C ALA A 760 1.55 38.40 -20.31
N LYS A 761 2.72 38.69 -20.88
CA LYS A 761 3.10 38.28 -22.25
C LYS A 761 3.20 36.76 -22.41
N TYR A 762 3.67 36.07 -21.37
CA TYR A 762 3.70 34.61 -21.31
C TYR A 762 2.26 34.07 -21.37
N PHE A 763 1.37 34.55 -20.49
CA PHE A 763 -0.03 34.15 -20.47
C PHE A 763 -0.84 34.61 -21.69
N GLU A 764 -0.45 35.69 -22.37
CA GLU A 764 -1.11 36.22 -23.56
C GLU A 764 -1.18 35.18 -24.69
N ASN A 765 -0.13 34.36 -24.83
CA ASN A 765 -0.03 33.32 -25.87
C ASN A 765 -0.39 31.91 -25.38
N ILE A 766 -0.89 31.79 -24.14
CA ILE A 766 -1.25 30.50 -23.54
C ILE A 766 -2.75 30.32 -23.62
N ASP A 767 -3.19 29.46 -24.52
CA ASP A 767 -4.60 29.12 -24.68
C ASP A 767 -5.07 28.06 -23.67
N LYS A 768 -4.14 27.27 -23.08
CA LYS A 768 -4.41 26.17 -22.12
C LYS A 768 -3.53 26.30 -20.87
N LEU A 769 -4.10 26.28 -19.67
CA LEU A 769 -3.34 26.42 -18.41
C LEU A 769 -3.10 25.06 -17.73
N ASN A 770 -1.84 24.70 -17.52
CA ASN A 770 -1.44 23.56 -16.68
C ASN A 770 -1.49 23.87 -15.18
N LYS A 771 -1.37 22.85 -14.31
CA LYS A 771 -1.45 23.02 -12.84
C LYS A 771 -0.46 24.06 -12.30
N VAL A 772 0.77 24.07 -12.83
CA VAL A 772 1.82 25.02 -12.41
C VAL A 772 1.47 26.44 -12.87
N GLN A 773 1.03 26.58 -14.12
CA GLN A 773 0.58 27.85 -14.70
C GLN A 773 -0.65 28.43 -13.98
N VAL A 774 -1.61 27.59 -13.57
CA VAL A 774 -2.77 27.98 -12.75
C VAL A 774 -2.33 28.54 -11.40
N THR A 775 -1.47 27.80 -10.70
CA THR A 775 -0.95 28.21 -9.38
C THR A 775 -0.22 29.56 -9.49
N ASN A 776 0.64 29.69 -10.49
CA ASN A 776 1.37 30.90 -10.78
C ASN A 776 0.47 32.08 -11.19
N LEU A 777 -0.60 31.82 -11.96
CA LEU A 777 -1.59 32.82 -12.35
C LEU A 777 -2.39 33.33 -11.16
N LEU A 778 -2.90 32.43 -10.30
CA LEU A 778 -3.61 32.77 -9.07
C LEU A 778 -2.75 33.60 -8.15
N PHE A 779 -1.52 33.16 -7.90
CA PHE A 779 -0.57 33.84 -7.03
C PHE A 779 -0.22 35.24 -7.57
N THR A 780 0.11 35.34 -8.86
CA THR A 780 0.43 36.61 -9.52
C THR A 780 -0.79 37.56 -9.58
N TYR A 781 -1.99 37.04 -9.84
CA TYR A 781 -3.20 37.86 -9.90
C TYR A 781 -3.64 38.36 -8.52
N ASN A 782 -3.62 37.50 -7.50
CA ASN A 782 -3.97 37.89 -6.12
C ASN A 782 -3.06 39.01 -5.61
N ARG A 783 -1.79 38.98 -6.01
CA ARG A 783 -0.79 39.97 -5.67
C ARG A 783 -1.01 41.34 -6.34
N LEU A 784 -1.71 41.43 -7.47
CA LEU A 784 -2.02 42.73 -8.10
C LEU A 784 -2.68 43.69 -7.10
N SER A 785 -3.52 43.16 -6.21
CA SER A 785 -4.21 43.93 -5.18
C SER A 785 -3.30 44.57 -4.13
N GLU A 786 -2.06 44.08 -3.99
CA GLU A 786 -1.05 44.53 -3.02
C GLU A 786 -0.11 45.59 -3.62
N ILE A 787 -0.05 45.71 -4.95
CA ILE A 787 0.80 46.68 -5.65
C ILE A 787 0.26 48.11 -5.45
N PRO A 788 1.13 49.12 -5.21
CA PRO A 788 0.73 50.52 -5.16
C PRO A 788 -0.10 50.96 -6.38
N ALA A 789 -1.17 51.72 -6.13
CA ALA A 789 -2.14 52.13 -7.17
C ALA A 789 -1.50 52.85 -8.37
N SER A 790 -0.42 53.60 -8.15
CA SER A 790 0.34 54.29 -9.22
C SER A 790 1.02 53.30 -10.17
N THR A 791 1.64 52.25 -9.63
CA THR A 791 2.32 51.21 -10.42
C THR A 791 1.31 50.29 -11.09
N ARG A 792 0.21 49.94 -10.39
CA ARG A 792 -0.89 49.18 -10.98
C ARG A 792 -1.50 49.88 -12.18
N SER A 793 -1.65 51.21 -12.11
CA SER A 793 -2.11 52.02 -13.25
C SER A 793 -1.17 51.96 -14.46
N GLU A 794 0.15 51.85 -14.25
CA GLU A 794 1.14 51.65 -15.31
C GLU A 794 1.08 50.23 -15.92
N LEU A 795 0.49 49.26 -15.22
CA LEU A 795 0.35 47.86 -15.61
C LEU A 795 -1.07 47.49 -16.04
N ALA A 796 -1.95 48.47 -16.28
CA ALA A 796 -3.37 48.24 -16.54
C ALA A 796 -3.65 47.30 -17.72
N ASP A 797 -2.82 47.34 -18.77
CA ASP A 797 -2.94 46.43 -19.93
C ASP A 797 -2.56 44.99 -19.56
N GLN A 798 -1.47 44.81 -18.79
CA GLN A 798 -1.04 43.51 -18.28
C GLN A 798 -2.04 42.94 -17.27
N GLU A 799 -2.57 43.77 -16.37
CA GLU A 799 -3.64 43.42 -15.44
C GLU A 799 -4.87 42.93 -16.20
N LYS A 800 -5.24 43.57 -17.32
CA LYS A 800 -6.36 43.12 -18.15
C LYS A 800 -6.11 41.75 -18.77
N VAL A 801 -4.90 41.46 -19.22
CA VAL A 801 -4.51 40.13 -19.75
C VAL A 801 -4.59 39.06 -18.64
N LEU A 802 -3.97 39.33 -17.49
CA LEU A 802 -3.98 38.40 -16.35
C LEU A 802 -5.39 38.20 -15.78
N LYS A 803 -6.19 39.27 -15.71
CA LYS A 803 -7.59 39.22 -15.30
C LYS A 803 -8.43 38.40 -16.26
N ALA A 804 -8.28 38.59 -17.58
CA ALA A 804 -9.01 37.80 -18.55
C ALA A 804 -8.69 36.30 -18.42
N LYS A 805 -7.44 35.94 -18.12
CA LYS A 805 -7.03 34.55 -17.86
C LYS A 805 -7.50 34.05 -16.50
N TYR A 806 -7.49 34.89 -15.47
CA TYR A 806 -8.01 34.57 -14.14
C TYR A 806 -9.53 34.36 -14.16
N ASP A 807 -10.28 35.24 -14.82
CA ASP A 807 -11.72 35.13 -15.02
C ASP A 807 -12.05 33.90 -15.87
N LEU A 808 -11.26 33.61 -16.92
CA LEU A 808 -11.36 32.37 -17.70
C LEU A 808 -11.14 31.14 -16.82
N TYR A 809 -10.12 31.15 -15.95
CA TYR A 809 -9.89 30.09 -14.97
C TYR A 809 -11.04 29.97 -13.97
N GLY A 810 -11.55 31.08 -13.42
CA GLY A 810 -12.66 31.08 -12.47
C GLY A 810 -13.98 30.63 -13.09
N ASP A 811 -14.24 30.99 -14.35
CA ASP A 811 -15.39 30.52 -15.12
C ASP A 811 -15.24 29.04 -15.47
N ASN A 812 -14.04 28.60 -15.84
CA ASN A 812 -13.75 27.18 -16.07
C ASN A 812 -13.85 26.37 -14.77
N LEU A 813 -13.37 26.89 -13.64
CA LEU A 813 -13.55 26.30 -12.30
C LEU A 813 -15.02 26.17 -11.93
N LYS A 814 -15.84 27.22 -12.10
CA LYS A 814 -17.29 27.13 -11.84
C LYS A 814 -17.99 26.14 -12.76
N LYS A 815 -17.63 26.11 -14.05
CA LYS A 815 -18.17 25.11 -14.99
C LYS A 815 -17.70 23.71 -14.61
N THR A 816 -16.47 23.56 -14.12
CA THR A 816 -15.96 22.31 -13.57
C THR A 816 -16.70 21.92 -12.30
N GLU A 817 -16.97 22.82 -11.36
CA GLU A 817 -17.80 22.58 -10.17
C GLU A 817 -19.25 22.19 -10.54
N VAL A 818 -19.83 22.80 -11.59
CA VAL A 818 -21.14 22.44 -12.12
C VAL A 818 -21.11 21.07 -12.80
N LEU A 819 -20.10 20.79 -13.63
CA LEU A 819 -19.89 19.50 -14.28
C LEU A 819 -19.67 18.40 -13.22
N TYR A 820 -18.88 18.69 -12.20
CA TYR A 820 -18.64 17.84 -11.03
C TYR A 820 -19.90 17.65 -10.20
N SER A 821 -20.68 18.70 -9.98
CA SER A 821 -21.99 18.60 -9.33
C SER A 821 -22.96 17.76 -10.17
N ASN A 822 -22.93 17.86 -11.50
CA ASN A 822 -23.73 17.03 -12.39
C ASN A 822 -23.30 15.56 -12.33
N ILE A 823 -21.99 15.28 -12.34
CA ILE A 823 -21.42 13.92 -12.16
C ILE A 823 -21.74 13.36 -10.77
N LEU A 824 -21.71 14.18 -9.72
CA LEU A 824 -22.07 13.79 -8.35
C LEU A 824 -23.58 13.52 -8.21
N ASN A 825 -24.41 14.41 -8.76
CA ASN A 825 -25.88 14.35 -8.70
C ASN A 825 -26.49 13.33 -9.66
N GLU A 826 -25.76 12.91 -10.69
CA GLU A 826 -26.13 11.75 -11.45
C GLU A 826 -26.15 10.54 -10.52
N LYS A 827 -27.37 10.09 -10.26
CA LYS A 827 -27.67 8.81 -9.64
C LYS A 827 -27.19 7.72 -10.58
N CYS A 828 -25.90 7.42 -10.58
CA CYS A 828 -25.43 6.09 -10.96
C CYS A 828 -25.95 5.11 -9.91
N THR A 829 -27.24 4.79 -9.97
CA THR A 829 -27.76 3.58 -9.35
C THR A 829 -27.14 2.38 -10.04
N ALA A 830 -27.11 1.25 -9.34
CA ALA A 830 -26.31 0.06 -9.63
C ALA A 830 -26.44 -0.61 -11.03
N ASN A 831 -27.14 -0.03 -12.03
CA ASN A 831 -27.52 -0.76 -13.25
C ASN A 831 -27.36 -0.02 -14.59
N THR A 832 -26.86 1.22 -14.67
CA THR A 832 -26.74 1.91 -15.99
C THR A 832 -25.58 2.89 -16.03
N PHE A 833 -24.44 2.48 -16.61
CA PHE A 833 -23.45 3.42 -17.13
C PHE A 833 -23.92 3.90 -18.50
N ASP A 834 -24.25 5.19 -18.62
CA ASP A 834 -24.65 5.79 -19.89
C ASP A 834 -23.41 6.33 -20.61
N LYS A 835 -22.84 5.50 -21.49
CA LYS A 835 -21.68 5.85 -22.30
C LYS A 835 -21.85 7.16 -23.07
N ALA A 836 -23.04 7.45 -23.61
CA ALA A 836 -23.27 8.67 -24.39
C ALA A 836 -23.25 9.93 -23.50
N THR A 837 -23.79 9.84 -22.30
CA THR A 837 -23.75 10.92 -21.31
C THR A 837 -22.35 11.09 -20.72
N PHE A 838 -21.60 9.99 -20.49
CA PHE A 838 -20.21 10.07 -20.05
C PHE A 838 -19.30 10.63 -21.14
N GLU A 839 -19.43 10.21 -22.40
CA GLU A 839 -18.69 10.80 -23.54
C GLU A 839 -18.96 12.29 -23.66
N LYS A 840 -20.21 12.72 -23.44
CA LYS A 840 -20.57 14.13 -23.37
C LYS A 840 -19.86 14.85 -22.22
N TYR A 841 -19.81 14.29 -21.01
CA TYR A 841 -19.08 14.91 -19.89
C TYR A 841 -17.57 14.87 -20.04
N LEU A 842 -17.01 13.83 -20.66
CA LEU A 842 -15.60 13.73 -20.98
C LEU A 842 -15.23 14.79 -22.02
N GLN A 843 -16.10 15.01 -23.02
CA GLN A 843 -15.95 16.10 -23.98
C GLN A 843 -16.12 17.46 -23.32
N GLU A 844 -17.15 17.67 -22.48
CA GLU A 844 -17.31 18.92 -21.72
C GLU A 844 -16.11 19.17 -20.80
N TYR A 845 -15.56 18.14 -20.16
CA TYR A 845 -14.34 18.22 -19.35
C TYR A 845 -13.10 18.57 -20.20
N ALA A 846 -12.92 17.92 -21.34
CA ALA A 846 -11.84 18.21 -22.29
C ALA A 846 -11.96 19.64 -22.84
N ASP A 847 -13.18 20.09 -23.13
CA ASP A 847 -13.49 21.44 -23.61
C ASP A 847 -13.23 22.52 -22.53
N LEU A 848 -13.27 22.15 -21.24
CA LEU A 848 -12.92 23.04 -20.12
C LEU A 848 -11.41 23.29 -19.99
N ASN A 849 -10.57 22.42 -20.57
CA ASN A 849 -9.15 22.66 -20.79
C ASN A 849 -8.34 22.93 -19.49
N ILE A 850 -8.68 22.25 -18.38
CA ILE A 850 -8.01 22.36 -17.08
C ILE A 850 -7.24 21.07 -16.78
N GLU A 851 -5.93 21.19 -16.56
CA GLU A 851 -5.04 20.02 -16.52
C GLU A 851 -5.00 19.28 -15.17
N ARG A 852 -5.55 19.84 -14.07
CA ARG A 852 -5.81 19.18 -12.76
C ARG A 852 -6.29 20.18 -11.70
N PHE A 853 -7.30 19.82 -10.91
CA PHE A 853 -7.56 20.47 -9.62
C PHE A 853 -7.01 19.61 -8.48
N SER A 854 -5.96 20.07 -7.80
CA SER A 854 -5.62 19.55 -6.47
C SER A 854 -6.60 20.15 -5.47
N GLY A 855 -7.54 19.35 -4.98
CA GLY A 855 -8.46 19.77 -3.91
C GLY A 855 -9.80 19.03 -3.87
N TYR A 856 -10.21 18.37 -4.96
CA TYR A 856 -11.52 17.70 -5.06
C TYR A 856 -11.38 16.17 -5.05
N GLY A 857 -10.77 15.64 -3.98
CA GLY A 857 -10.48 14.22 -3.84
C GLY A 857 -11.68 13.31 -4.10
N THR A 858 -12.90 13.70 -3.71
CA THR A 858 -14.11 12.87 -3.90
C THR A 858 -14.64 12.85 -5.34
N VAL A 859 -14.44 13.93 -6.11
CA VAL A 859 -14.95 14.01 -7.49
C VAL A 859 -13.98 13.42 -8.50
N GLU A 860 -12.68 13.69 -8.32
CA GLU A 860 -11.62 13.04 -9.11
C GLU A 860 -11.71 11.51 -8.96
N LYS A 861 -12.00 11.03 -7.74
CA LYS A 861 -12.34 9.63 -7.46
C LYS A 861 -13.51 9.12 -8.34
N LYS A 862 -14.66 9.82 -8.36
CA LYS A 862 -15.85 9.40 -9.14
C LYS A 862 -15.62 9.46 -10.65
N PHE A 863 -14.85 10.43 -11.14
CA PHE A 863 -14.50 10.57 -12.56
C PHE A 863 -13.55 9.45 -13.03
N ASN A 864 -12.49 9.16 -12.27
CA ASN A 864 -11.56 8.07 -12.56
C ASN A 864 -12.25 6.70 -12.62
N MET A 865 -13.26 6.47 -11.75
CA MET A 865 -14.10 5.25 -11.81
C MET A 865 -14.90 5.12 -13.11
N LEU A 866 -15.48 6.22 -13.60
CA LEU A 866 -16.26 6.23 -14.85
C LEU A 866 -15.34 6.04 -16.07
N LEU A 867 -14.15 6.63 -16.05
CA LEU A 867 -13.14 6.49 -17.08
C LEU A 867 -12.62 5.04 -17.17
N ALA A 868 -12.34 4.41 -16.02
CA ALA A 868 -11.99 2.99 -15.97
C ALA A 868 -13.10 2.09 -16.55
N SER A 869 -14.37 2.40 -16.25
CA SER A 869 -15.52 1.66 -16.79
C SER A 869 -15.62 1.78 -18.31
N TYR A 870 -15.39 2.97 -18.86
CA TYR A 870 -15.36 3.21 -20.31
C TYR A 870 -14.28 2.38 -21.02
N TYR A 871 -13.05 2.34 -20.50
CA TYR A 871 -11.96 1.57 -21.11
C TYR A 871 -12.13 0.06 -20.94
N ILE A 872 -12.74 -0.38 -19.83
CA ILE A 872 -13.16 -1.77 -19.67
C ILE A 872 -14.20 -2.15 -20.73
N ASP A 873 -15.17 -1.27 -21.03
CA ASP A 873 -16.14 -1.52 -22.10
C ASP A 873 -15.48 -1.58 -23.48
N GLU A 874 -14.51 -0.70 -23.77
CA GLU A 874 -13.71 -0.76 -25.00
C GLU A 874 -12.94 -2.08 -25.10
N PHE A 875 -12.22 -2.46 -24.05
CA PHE A 875 -11.49 -3.73 -24.00
C PHE A 875 -12.42 -4.94 -24.18
N LEU A 876 -13.57 -4.96 -23.51
CA LEU A 876 -14.51 -6.06 -23.59
C LEU A 876 -15.26 -6.11 -24.93
N SER A 877 -15.24 -5.04 -25.72
CA SER A 877 -15.85 -4.98 -27.07
C SER A 877 -15.08 -5.76 -28.15
N TYR A 878 -13.82 -6.13 -27.89
CA TYR A 878 -13.03 -6.93 -28.83
C TYR A 878 -13.47 -8.40 -28.80
N ASP A 879 -14.14 -8.87 -29.85
CA ASP A 879 -14.61 -10.27 -29.92
C ASP A 879 -13.46 -11.29 -30.10
N THR A 880 -12.36 -10.89 -30.77
CA THR A 880 -11.15 -11.71 -30.96
C THR A 880 -9.88 -10.85 -31.00
N TYR A 881 -8.74 -11.44 -30.64
CA TYR A 881 -7.42 -10.78 -30.67
C TYR A 881 -6.63 -11.16 -31.93
N ASN A 882 -5.99 -10.17 -32.57
CA ASN A 882 -5.21 -10.31 -33.80
C ASN A 882 -4.07 -9.27 -33.85
N ASP A 883 -3.21 -9.33 -34.87
CA ASP A 883 -2.06 -8.42 -34.99
C ASP A 883 -2.44 -6.94 -35.17
N GLU A 884 -3.63 -6.63 -35.70
CA GLU A 884 -4.08 -5.25 -35.91
C GLU A 884 -4.55 -4.57 -34.61
N ASN A 885 -5.18 -5.32 -33.70
CA ASN A 885 -5.67 -4.79 -32.43
C ASN A 885 -4.75 -5.07 -31.23
N LYS A 886 -3.74 -5.93 -31.39
CA LYS A 886 -2.79 -6.35 -30.35
C LYS A 886 -2.19 -5.18 -29.58
N VAL A 887 -1.68 -4.16 -30.28
CA VAL A 887 -1.02 -2.99 -29.68
C VAL A 887 -2.00 -2.14 -28.85
N ARG A 888 -3.20 -1.90 -29.36
CA ARG A 888 -4.24 -1.12 -28.68
C ARG A 888 -4.74 -1.84 -27.42
N VAL A 889 -4.99 -3.14 -27.52
CA VAL A 889 -5.43 -3.97 -26.39
C VAL A 889 -4.34 -4.05 -25.31
N TYR A 890 -3.08 -4.23 -25.71
CA TYR A 890 -1.95 -4.21 -24.78
C TYR A 890 -1.84 -2.88 -24.03
N ALA A 891 -1.94 -1.75 -24.76
CA ALA A 891 -1.91 -0.41 -24.15
C ALA A 891 -3.06 -0.16 -23.17
N LEU A 892 -4.28 -0.61 -23.51
CA LEU A 892 -5.44 -0.52 -22.62
C LEU A 892 -5.20 -1.27 -21.30
N ILE A 893 -4.58 -2.45 -21.33
CA ILE A 893 -4.38 -3.29 -20.15
C ILE A 893 -3.17 -2.83 -19.33
N TYR A 894 -2.04 -2.59 -19.99
CA TYR A 894 -0.71 -2.47 -19.38
C TYR A 894 -0.07 -1.08 -19.48
N GLY A 895 -0.62 -0.18 -20.31
CA GLY A 895 -0.01 1.12 -20.65
C GLY A 895 1.13 1.00 -21.67
N THR A 896 1.47 2.08 -22.38
CA THR A 896 2.66 2.16 -23.25
C THR A 896 3.38 3.50 -23.08
N SER A 897 4.66 3.54 -23.46
CA SER A 897 5.55 4.71 -23.45
C SER A 897 5.44 5.61 -24.70
N ASN A 898 4.57 5.34 -25.68
CA ASN A 898 4.60 6.05 -26.98
C ASN A 898 3.28 6.06 -27.79
N LEU A 899 2.11 6.29 -27.18
CA LEU A 899 0.89 6.67 -27.93
C LEU A 899 0.26 7.93 -27.35
N ASP A 900 0.50 9.04 -28.04
CA ASP A 900 -0.08 10.39 -27.99
C ASP A 900 -0.31 11.09 -26.62
N VAL A 901 0.37 12.23 -26.53
CA VAL A 901 0.76 13.03 -25.36
C VAL A 901 -0.37 13.89 -24.76
N GLU A 902 -1.65 13.57 -24.96
CA GLU A 902 -2.73 14.42 -24.38
C GLU A 902 -3.41 13.85 -23.12
N TYR A 903 -3.22 12.57 -22.78
CA TYR A 903 -3.71 12.01 -21.51
C TYR A 903 -2.79 10.88 -21.03
N ASN A 904 -1.93 11.16 -20.05
CA ASN A 904 -1.13 10.14 -19.35
C ASN A 904 -2.06 9.13 -18.66
N LEU A 905 -2.42 8.06 -19.37
CA LEU A 905 -3.19 6.94 -18.87
C LEU A 905 -2.21 5.82 -18.54
N ASP A 906 -1.88 5.68 -17.27
CA ASP A 906 -1.39 4.40 -16.76
C ASP A 906 -2.48 3.35 -17.06
N GLY A 907 -2.14 2.16 -17.58
CA GLY A 907 -3.13 1.20 -18.11
C GLY A 907 -4.27 0.85 -17.13
N ILE A 908 -5.35 0.19 -17.61
CA ILE A 908 -6.51 -0.21 -16.79
C ILE A 908 -6.06 -0.88 -15.48
N ILE A 909 -5.02 -1.71 -15.50
CA ILE A 909 -4.45 -2.33 -14.29
C ILE A 909 -3.89 -1.29 -13.32
N ASN A 910 -3.14 -0.31 -13.78
CA ASN A 910 -2.58 0.72 -12.91
C ASN A 910 -3.68 1.66 -12.38
N ILE A 911 -4.70 2.00 -13.17
CA ILE A 911 -5.85 2.77 -12.68
C ILE A 911 -6.61 1.97 -11.61
N LEU A 912 -6.79 0.67 -11.83
CA LEU A 912 -7.39 -0.23 -10.84
C LEU A 912 -6.49 -0.37 -9.60
N ASP A 913 -5.18 -0.54 -9.74
CA ASP A 913 -4.20 -0.70 -8.64
C ASP A 913 -4.01 0.61 -7.85
N MET A 914 -3.96 1.76 -8.51
CA MET A 914 -4.01 3.09 -7.86
C MET A 914 -5.30 3.26 -7.09
N GLY A 915 -6.43 2.85 -7.68
CA GLY A 915 -7.72 2.81 -7.02
C GLY A 915 -7.83 1.79 -5.87
N LEU A 916 -6.95 0.80 -5.80
CA LEU A 916 -6.86 -0.16 -4.69
C LEU A 916 -5.86 0.27 -3.61
N ARG A 917 -4.84 1.09 -3.95
CA ARG A 917 -3.77 1.54 -3.05
C ARG A 917 -4.04 2.86 -2.33
N SER A 918 -4.84 3.73 -2.92
CA SER A 918 -5.33 4.94 -2.25
C SER A 918 -6.73 4.66 -1.67
N ASP A 919 -7.28 5.50 -0.78
CA ASP A 919 -8.66 5.43 -0.23
C ASP A 919 -9.73 5.55 -1.35
N TYR A 920 -9.64 4.79 -2.44
CA TYR A 920 -10.44 4.84 -3.62
C TYR A 920 -11.51 3.75 -3.55
N ARG A 921 -12.77 4.19 -3.54
CA ARG A 921 -13.95 3.33 -3.61
C ARG A 921 -13.93 2.60 -4.95
N LEU A 922 -13.64 1.31 -4.98
CA LEU A 922 -13.76 0.47 -6.18
C LEU A 922 -14.97 -0.46 -6.14
N ASN A 923 -16.01 -0.03 -5.41
CA ASN A 923 -17.24 -0.79 -5.20
C ASN A 923 -18.12 -1.06 -6.42
N ASN A 924 -17.80 -0.52 -7.60
CA ASN A 924 -18.68 -0.60 -8.76
C ASN A 924 -17.92 -0.73 -10.09
N VAL A 925 -17.09 -1.76 -10.24
CA VAL A 925 -16.71 -2.24 -11.58
C VAL A 925 -17.52 -3.50 -11.89
N TYR A 926 -18.72 -3.31 -12.45
CA TYR A 926 -19.67 -4.36 -12.86
C TYR A 926 -19.06 -5.45 -13.75
N ARG A 927 -17.86 -5.20 -14.28
CA ARG A 927 -17.19 -6.01 -15.28
C ARG A 927 -15.74 -6.31 -14.92
N TYR A 928 -15.32 -6.17 -13.65
CA TYR A 928 -13.93 -6.47 -13.26
C TYR A 928 -13.63 -7.96 -13.47
N ASN A 929 -14.56 -8.83 -13.08
CA ASN A 929 -14.41 -10.26 -13.33
C ASN A 929 -14.41 -10.57 -14.84
N GLU A 930 -15.27 -9.91 -15.64
CA GLU A 930 -15.23 -10.02 -17.11
C GLU A 930 -13.90 -9.54 -17.69
N PHE A 931 -13.38 -8.42 -17.18
CA PHE A 931 -12.06 -7.88 -17.52
C PHE A 931 -10.96 -8.89 -17.20
N ILE A 932 -10.95 -9.48 -16.00
CA ILE A 932 -9.96 -10.50 -15.61
C ILE A 932 -10.04 -11.72 -16.52
N THR A 933 -11.24 -12.22 -16.82
CA THR A 933 -11.43 -13.35 -17.74
C THR A 933 -10.94 -13.01 -19.14
N LYS A 934 -11.35 -11.87 -19.69
CA LYS A 934 -11.01 -11.47 -21.06
C LYS A 934 -9.53 -11.07 -21.18
N LYS A 935 -8.93 -10.55 -20.11
CA LYS A 935 -7.49 -10.32 -19.98
C LYS A 935 -6.74 -11.65 -20.00
N ALA A 936 -7.20 -12.67 -19.29
CA ALA A 936 -6.57 -14.00 -19.34
C ALA A 936 -6.61 -14.59 -20.77
N GLU A 937 -7.68 -14.35 -21.54
CA GLU A 937 -7.74 -14.72 -22.96
C GLU A 937 -6.71 -13.95 -23.80
N PHE A 938 -6.51 -12.66 -23.54
CA PHE A 938 -5.51 -11.85 -24.21
C PHE A 938 -4.09 -12.29 -23.84
N ASP A 939 -3.83 -12.54 -22.56
CA ASP A 939 -2.54 -13.04 -22.07
C ASP A 939 -2.21 -14.40 -22.69
N ALA A 940 -3.20 -15.30 -22.82
CA ALA A 940 -3.03 -16.57 -23.52
C ALA A 940 -2.76 -16.41 -25.03
N PHE A 941 -3.38 -15.41 -25.68
CA PHE A 941 -3.09 -15.04 -27.06
C PHE A 941 -1.63 -14.56 -27.22
N ILE A 942 -1.15 -13.70 -26.32
CA ILE A 942 0.24 -13.23 -26.29
C ILE A 942 1.21 -14.39 -25.98
N GLU A 943 0.89 -15.28 -25.04
CA GLU A 943 1.72 -16.44 -24.67
C GLU A 943 1.85 -17.45 -25.84
N LYS A 944 0.83 -17.57 -26.69
CA LYS A 944 0.89 -18.40 -27.91
C LYS A 944 1.83 -17.80 -28.97
N ASP A 945 1.78 -16.49 -29.18
CA ASP A 945 2.71 -15.76 -30.07
C ASP A 945 4.15 -15.84 -29.54
N LYS A 946 4.32 -15.67 -28.23
CA LYS A 946 5.59 -15.85 -27.52
C LYS A 946 6.15 -17.25 -27.74
N ASN A 947 5.35 -18.32 -27.57
CA ASN A 947 5.82 -19.69 -27.77
C ASN A 947 6.24 -19.97 -29.23
N LYS A 948 5.64 -19.30 -30.22
CA LYS A 948 6.07 -19.39 -31.62
C LYS A 948 7.44 -18.75 -31.84
N THR A 949 7.67 -17.55 -31.29
CA THR A 949 8.96 -16.85 -31.36
C THR A 949 10.03 -17.54 -30.50
N LEU A 950 9.65 -18.04 -29.32
CA LEU A 950 10.51 -18.76 -28.39
C LEU A 950 10.93 -20.12 -28.96
N ASN A 951 10.04 -20.85 -29.64
CA ASN A 951 10.41 -22.09 -30.33
C ASN A 951 11.43 -21.84 -31.44
N LYS A 952 11.35 -20.71 -32.15
CA LYS A 952 12.42 -20.33 -33.09
C LYS A 952 13.73 -20.08 -32.33
N VAL A 953 13.73 -19.28 -31.27
CA VAL A 953 14.95 -19.01 -30.44
C VAL A 953 15.52 -20.28 -29.78
N ILE A 954 14.68 -21.26 -29.43
CA ILE A 954 15.07 -22.56 -28.88
C ILE A 954 15.65 -23.47 -29.96
N ASP A 955 14.99 -23.58 -31.12
CA ASP A 955 15.45 -24.39 -32.26
C ASP A 955 16.71 -23.80 -32.94
N PHE A 956 17.11 -22.59 -32.55
CA PHE A 956 18.26 -21.83 -33.06
C PHE A 956 19.63 -22.34 -32.58
N ASP A 957 19.83 -23.67 -32.52
CA ASP A 957 21.03 -24.30 -31.96
C ASP A 957 22.25 -24.36 -32.93
N PHE A 958 22.25 -23.63 -34.06
CA PHE A 958 23.44 -23.47 -34.93
C PHE A 958 23.57 -22.05 -35.51
N LEU A 959 24.18 -21.13 -34.76
CA LEU A 959 24.44 -19.75 -35.21
C LEU A 959 25.53 -19.62 -36.30
N ALA A 960 26.39 -20.64 -36.46
CA ALA A 960 27.59 -20.56 -37.29
C ALA A 960 27.34 -20.51 -38.82
N ASP A 961 26.12 -20.80 -39.30
CA ASP A 961 25.82 -21.00 -40.73
C ASP A 961 24.88 -19.95 -41.36
N PHE A 962 24.45 -18.93 -40.61
CA PHE A 962 23.46 -17.94 -41.06
C PHE A 962 24.06 -16.67 -41.68
N ASP A 963 23.36 -16.10 -42.67
CA ASP A 963 23.68 -14.80 -43.27
C ASP A 963 23.05 -13.62 -42.50
N LEU A 964 23.47 -12.39 -42.82
CA LEU A 964 23.04 -11.17 -42.12
C LEU A 964 21.52 -10.94 -42.22
N ASP A 965 20.90 -11.27 -43.35
CA ASP A 965 19.47 -11.09 -43.57
C ASP A 965 18.64 -12.00 -42.65
N SER A 966 19.11 -13.23 -42.43
CA SER A 966 18.49 -14.17 -41.49
C SER A 966 18.49 -13.63 -40.05
N TYR A 967 19.57 -12.98 -39.63
CA TYR A 967 19.66 -12.35 -38.30
C TYR A 967 18.71 -11.16 -38.13
N VAL A 968 18.54 -10.33 -39.18
CA VAL A 968 17.63 -9.19 -39.15
C VAL A 968 16.18 -9.65 -39.00
N GLU A 969 15.77 -10.72 -39.69
CA GLU A 969 14.42 -11.28 -39.58
C GLU A 969 14.12 -11.71 -38.14
N ILE A 970 15.06 -12.41 -37.49
CA ILE A 970 14.91 -12.88 -36.11
C ILE A 970 14.89 -11.72 -35.12
N ILE A 971 15.78 -10.73 -35.27
CA ILE A 971 15.84 -9.57 -34.39
C ILE A 971 14.56 -8.73 -34.48
N ASN A 972 13.99 -8.57 -35.68
CA ASN A 972 12.71 -7.88 -35.84
C ASN A 972 11.56 -8.63 -35.16
N GLU A 973 11.53 -9.96 -35.27
CA GLU A 973 10.55 -10.79 -34.55
C GLU A 973 10.74 -10.73 -33.01
N ILE A 974 11.99 -10.66 -32.53
CA ILE A 974 12.31 -10.51 -31.10
C ILE A 974 11.86 -9.13 -30.59
N ASN A 975 12.16 -8.05 -31.32
CA ASN A 975 11.76 -6.69 -30.96
C ASN A 975 10.24 -6.54 -30.85
N LEU A 976 9.49 -7.18 -31.76
CA LEU A 976 8.03 -7.24 -31.68
C LEU A 976 7.52 -7.89 -30.39
N VAL A 977 8.28 -8.77 -29.74
CA VAL A 977 7.92 -9.43 -28.48
C VAL A 977 8.46 -8.67 -27.26
N ILE A 978 9.60 -7.99 -27.39
CA ILE A 978 10.26 -7.21 -26.33
C ILE A 978 9.49 -5.95 -25.93
N ASP A 979 8.75 -5.33 -26.84
CA ASP A 979 7.86 -4.18 -26.52
C ASP A 979 6.73 -4.55 -25.51
N TYR A 980 6.61 -5.82 -25.13
CA TYR A 980 5.59 -6.36 -24.21
C TYR A 980 6.14 -6.87 -22.86
N THR A 981 7.26 -6.34 -22.36
CA THR A 981 8.18 -7.03 -21.43
C THR A 981 7.73 -7.21 -19.96
N ARG A 982 7.52 -8.49 -19.58
CA ARG A 982 7.90 -9.08 -18.27
C ARG A 982 8.33 -10.57 -18.33
N LEU A 983 8.30 -11.23 -19.50
CA LEU A 983 8.17 -12.70 -19.60
C LEU A 983 9.33 -13.47 -20.28
N LEU A 984 10.49 -12.87 -20.59
CA LEU A 984 11.60 -13.52 -21.33
C LEU A 984 12.83 -13.91 -20.49
N SER A 985 12.75 -13.89 -19.15
CA SER A 985 13.95 -14.03 -18.28
C SER A 985 14.79 -15.31 -18.45
N PRO A 986 14.24 -16.52 -18.76
CA PRO A 986 15.06 -17.73 -18.80
C PRO A 986 15.98 -17.84 -20.02
N GLN A 987 15.74 -17.08 -21.09
CA GLN A 987 16.49 -17.19 -22.37
C GLN A 987 17.13 -15.87 -22.81
N LEU A 988 17.14 -14.87 -21.93
CA LEU A 988 17.77 -13.56 -22.17
C LEU A 988 19.23 -13.70 -22.63
N ALA A 989 19.97 -14.68 -22.11
CA ALA A 989 21.33 -14.98 -22.53
C ALA A 989 21.42 -15.38 -24.03
N LYS A 990 20.52 -16.25 -24.53
CA LYS A 990 20.48 -16.66 -25.95
C LYS A 990 20.13 -15.48 -26.86
N ILE A 991 19.17 -14.65 -26.45
CA ILE A 991 18.78 -13.44 -27.21
C ILE A 991 19.96 -12.47 -27.31
N LEU A 992 20.65 -12.18 -26.20
CA LEU A 992 21.83 -11.29 -26.20
C LEU A 992 22.97 -11.85 -27.07
N ILE A 993 23.16 -13.17 -27.10
CA ILE A 993 24.10 -13.83 -28.02
C ILE A 993 23.71 -13.56 -29.48
N ILE A 994 22.43 -13.72 -29.87
CA ILE A 994 21.97 -13.44 -31.24
C ILE A 994 22.28 -12.00 -31.66
N TYR A 995 22.00 -11.01 -30.80
CA TYR A 995 22.37 -9.60 -31.07
C TYR A 995 23.88 -9.41 -31.21
N SER A 996 24.69 -10.07 -30.39
CA SER A 996 26.16 -10.00 -30.48
C SER A 996 26.68 -10.61 -31.78
N VAL A 997 26.16 -11.77 -32.20
CA VAL A 997 26.54 -12.44 -33.46
C VAL A 997 26.14 -11.59 -34.69
N TYR A 998 24.97 -10.97 -34.67
CA TYR A 998 24.54 -10.01 -35.69
C TYR A 998 25.50 -8.84 -35.82
N ASN A 999 25.85 -8.20 -34.69
CA ASN A 999 26.75 -7.04 -34.69
C ASN A 999 28.17 -7.42 -35.17
N MET A 1000 28.68 -8.61 -34.83
CA MET A 1000 29.97 -9.11 -35.36
C MET A 1000 29.92 -9.30 -36.87
N ASN A 1001 28.86 -9.91 -37.40
CA ASN A 1001 28.67 -10.09 -38.85
C ASN A 1001 28.53 -8.75 -39.58
N LEU A 1002 27.85 -7.78 -38.96
CA LEU A 1002 27.72 -6.43 -39.50
C LEU A 1002 29.09 -5.75 -39.63
N ILE A 1003 29.96 -5.91 -38.63
CA ILE A 1003 31.35 -5.43 -38.67
C ILE A 1003 32.13 -6.08 -39.81
N LEU A 1004 32.14 -7.41 -39.88
CA LEU A 1004 32.90 -8.15 -40.89
C LEU A 1004 32.40 -7.91 -42.32
N SER A 1005 31.10 -7.65 -42.50
CA SER A 1005 30.50 -7.43 -43.81
C SER A 1005 30.67 -5.98 -44.30
N ASN A 1006 30.42 -5.00 -43.43
CA ASN A 1006 30.27 -3.60 -43.84
C ASN A 1006 31.46 -2.71 -43.45
N TYR A 1007 32.31 -3.15 -42.53
CA TYR A 1007 33.41 -2.35 -41.99
C TYR A 1007 34.76 -3.06 -42.12
N GLN A 1008 35.00 -3.79 -43.21
CA GLN A 1008 36.20 -4.62 -43.44
C GLN A 1008 37.56 -3.92 -43.21
N THR A 1009 37.61 -2.60 -43.34
CA THR A 1009 38.79 -1.76 -43.07
C THR A 1009 38.43 -0.64 -42.11
N ILE A 1010 39.35 -0.35 -41.18
CA ILE A 1010 39.16 0.67 -40.15
C ILE A 1010 39.75 1.99 -40.65
N THR A 1011 38.93 3.03 -40.64
CA THR A 1011 39.29 4.37 -41.08
C THR A 1011 38.74 5.40 -40.09
N ASN A 1012 39.26 6.63 -40.15
CA ASN A 1012 38.74 7.73 -39.31
C ASN A 1012 37.21 7.87 -39.44
N ASP A 1013 36.66 7.81 -40.65
CA ASP A 1013 35.23 8.02 -40.92
C ASP A 1013 34.30 6.96 -40.30
N ASN A 1014 34.78 5.74 -40.08
CA ASN A 1014 33.96 4.65 -39.55
C ASN A 1014 34.31 4.27 -38.10
N LEU A 1015 35.39 4.82 -37.54
CA LEU A 1015 35.91 4.46 -36.23
C LEU A 1015 34.87 4.60 -35.12
N ALA A 1016 34.09 5.70 -35.10
CA ALA A 1016 33.08 5.93 -34.06
C ALA A 1016 31.98 4.85 -34.09
N LYS A 1017 31.50 4.47 -35.28
CA LYS A 1017 30.47 3.44 -35.44
C LYS A 1017 31.01 2.05 -35.09
N VAL A 1018 32.24 1.74 -35.52
CA VAL A 1018 32.90 0.47 -35.19
C VAL A 1018 33.14 0.38 -33.67
N SER A 1019 33.57 1.47 -33.04
CA SER A 1019 33.81 1.53 -31.58
C SER A 1019 32.53 1.31 -30.77
N ASP A 1020 31.42 1.93 -31.19
CA ASP A 1020 30.12 1.76 -30.53
C ASP A 1020 29.56 0.33 -30.66
N LEU A 1021 29.70 -0.28 -31.85
CA LEU A 1021 29.34 -1.69 -32.06
C LEU A 1021 30.20 -2.62 -31.19
N ILE A 1022 31.52 -2.42 -31.12
CA ILE A 1022 32.42 -3.22 -30.29
C ILE A 1022 32.09 -3.04 -28.79
N LYS A 1023 31.79 -1.82 -28.33
CA LYS A 1023 31.32 -1.55 -26.95
C LYS A 1023 30.01 -2.30 -26.66
N THR A 1024 29.06 -2.23 -27.57
CA THR A 1024 27.76 -2.91 -27.45
C THR A 1024 27.93 -4.43 -27.37
N ILE A 1025 28.77 -5.02 -28.24
CA ILE A 1025 29.10 -6.45 -28.21
C ILE A 1025 29.71 -6.84 -26.85
N ASN A 1026 30.68 -6.07 -26.36
CA ASN A 1026 31.34 -6.34 -25.08
C ASN A 1026 30.39 -6.24 -23.87
N GLN A 1027 29.43 -5.31 -23.90
CA GLN A 1027 28.41 -5.17 -22.86
C GLN A 1027 27.42 -6.33 -22.87
N GLN A 1028 26.95 -6.72 -24.06
CA GLN A 1028 26.05 -7.87 -24.25
C GLN A 1028 26.70 -9.18 -23.79
N GLN A 1029 28.00 -9.36 -24.05
CA GLN A 1029 28.80 -10.51 -23.57
C GLN A 1029 28.98 -10.54 -22.04
N ARG A 1030 29.23 -9.40 -21.39
CA ARG A 1030 29.34 -9.37 -19.92
C ARG A 1030 28.02 -9.72 -19.24
N ASN A 1031 26.90 -9.25 -19.81
CA ASN A 1031 25.57 -9.49 -19.26
C ASN A 1031 25.11 -10.94 -19.45
N SER A 1032 25.58 -11.65 -20.48
CA SER A 1032 25.26 -13.08 -20.66
C SER A 1032 26.01 -14.00 -19.70
N LEU A 1033 27.18 -13.60 -19.18
CA LEU A 1033 28.00 -14.37 -18.22
C LEU A 1033 27.44 -14.39 -16.78
N TYR A 1034 26.48 -13.53 -16.43
CA TYR A 1034 25.98 -13.37 -15.05
C TYR A 1034 24.62 -14.06 -14.79
N VAL A 1035 24.10 -14.86 -15.73
CA VAL A 1035 22.79 -15.53 -15.62
C VAL A 1035 22.96 -16.94 -14.99
N PRO A 1036 22.41 -17.23 -13.80
CA PRO A 1036 22.57 -18.54 -13.15
C PRO A 1036 21.78 -19.63 -13.90
N GLY A 1037 22.45 -20.71 -14.35
CA GLY A 1037 21.77 -21.92 -14.83
C GLY A 1037 22.26 -22.54 -16.14
N PHE A 1038 23.27 -21.99 -16.82
CA PHE A 1038 23.86 -22.66 -18.00
C PHE A 1038 24.96 -23.64 -17.58
N ASN A 1039 24.66 -24.95 -17.65
CA ASN A 1039 25.66 -26.02 -17.70
C ASN A 1039 25.84 -26.47 -19.16
N GLU A 1040 27.10 -26.46 -19.62
CA GLU A 1040 27.65 -26.98 -20.90
C GLU A 1040 27.90 -25.97 -22.06
N THR A 1041 29.15 -25.48 -22.09
CA THR A 1041 30.10 -25.41 -23.23
C THR A 1041 29.60 -25.00 -24.62
N TRP A 1042 29.03 -23.80 -24.77
CA TRP A 1042 29.05 -23.07 -26.05
C TRP A 1042 29.58 -21.67 -25.81
N THR A 1043 30.71 -21.33 -26.44
CA THR A 1043 31.38 -20.03 -26.36
C THR A 1043 31.37 -19.37 -27.73
N LEU A 1044 31.51 -18.05 -27.81
CA LEU A 1044 31.57 -17.37 -29.11
C LEU A 1044 32.73 -17.86 -29.99
N ASN A 1045 33.76 -18.46 -29.37
CA ASN A 1045 34.87 -19.13 -30.04
C ASN A 1045 34.44 -20.32 -30.91
N ASP A 1046 33.23 -20.86 -30.69
CA ASP A 1046 32.68 -21.97 -31.46
C ASP A 1046 32.03 -21.51 -32.78
N LEU A 1047 31.92 -20.19 -33.03
CA LEU A 1047 31.42 -19.64 -34.30
C LEU A 1047 32.50 -19.73 -35.39
N SER A 1048 32.10 -20.19 -36.58
CA SER A 1048 32.97 -20.42 -37.74
C SER A 1048 33.78 -19.18 -38.18
N PHE A 1049 33.22 -17.98 -38.02
CA PHE A 1049 33.82 -16.71 -38.40
C PHE A 1049 34.43 -15.94 -37.22
N TYR A 1050 34.41 -16.51 -36.01
CA TYR A 1050 34.93 -15.81 -34.82
C TYR A 1050 36.42 -15.50 -34.94
N SER A 1051 37.20 -16.40 -35.56
CA SER A 1051 38.62 -16.14 -35.85
C SER A 1051 38.84 -14.93 -36.75
N ASP A 1052 37.91 -14.68 -37.67
CA ASP A 1052 37.95 -13.51 -38.56
C ASP A 1052 37.61 -12.24 -37.78
N TYR A 1053 36.64 -12.30 -36.86
CA TYR A 1053 36.33 -11.23 -35.94
C TYR A 1053 37.47 -10.94 -34.95
N GLU A 1054 38.15 -11.96 -34.39
CA GLU A 1054 39.32 -11.76 -33.54
C GLU A 1054 40.47 -11.09 -34.32
N THR A 1055 40.69 -11.50 -35.56
CA THR A 1055 41.67 -10.87 -36.44
C THR A 1055 41.31 -9.41 -36.72
N TYR A 1056 40.02 -9.13 -36.94
CA TYR A 1056 39.51 -7.78 -37.09
C TYR A 1056 39.70 -6.95 -35.81
N LEU A 1057 39.35 -7.50 -34.65
CA LEU A 1057 39.49 -6.84 -33.34
C LEU A 1057 40.96 -6.53 -33.03
N SER A 1058 41.89 -7.43 -33.38
CA SER A 1058 43.33 -7.17 -33.29
C SER A 1058 43.76 -6.02 -34.20
N THR A 1059 43.17 -5.93 -35.41
CA THR A 1059 43.43 -4.84 -36.35
C THR A 1059 42.86 -3.52 -35.82
N TYR A 1060 41.67 -3.56 -35.21
CA TYR A 1060 41.06 -2.42 -34.51
C TYR A 1060 41.90 -1.91 -33.36
N ASN A 1061 42.31 -2.80 -32.46
CA ASN A 1061 43.16 -2.41 -31.34
C ASN A 1061 44.48 -1.82 -31.85
N THR A 1062 45.12 -2.43 -32.85
CA THR A 1062 46.36 -1.88 -33.45
C THR A 1062 46.14 -0.50 -34.07
N TYR A 1063 45.00 -0.28 -34.73
CA TYR A 1063 44.65 1.01 -35.32
C TYR A 1063 44.43 2.08 -34.24
N VAL A 1064 43.68 1.74 -33.19
CA VAL A 1064 43.44 2.63 -32.04
C VAL A 1064 44.73 2.94 -31.30
N ASP A 1065 45.56 1.93 -31.05
CA ASP A 1065 46.87 2.09 -30.39
C ASP A 1065 47.78 3.01 -31.21
N ASN A 1066 47.85 2.82 -32.53
CA ASN A 1066 48.62 3.70 -33.42
C ASN A 1066 48.05 5.13 -33.47
N LEU A 1067 46.73 5.30 -33.46
CA LEU A 1067 46.09 6.62 -33.43
C LEU A 1067 46.43 7.33 -32.11
N ILE A 1068 46.32 6.63 -30.98
CA ILE A 1068 46.70 7.13 -29.66
C ILE A 1068 48.19 7.49 -29.62
N GLU A 1069 49.07 6.61 -30.11
CA GLU A 1069 50.52 6.84 -30.13
C GLU A 1069 50.90 7.99 -31.07
N THR A 1070 50.26 8.11 -32.24
CA THR A 1070 50.47 9.23 -33.16
C THR A 1070 50.02 10.54 -32.52
N THR A 1071 48.84 10.55 -31.90
CA THR A 1071 48.32 11.73 -31.18
C THR A 1071 49.28 12.14 -30.06
N ARG A 1072 49.83 11.18 -29.31
CA ARG A 1072 50.84 11.43 -28.26
C ARG A 1072 52.14 12.02 -28.82
N ASN A 1073 52.67 11.43 -29.88
CA ASN A 1073 53.90 11.93 -30.51
C ASN A 1073 53.71 13.34 -31.11
N GLU A 1074 52.54 13.62 -31.68
CA GLU A 1074 52.18 14.96 -32.15
C GLU A 1074 52.15 15.97 -30.99
N ILE A 1075 51.61 15.59 -29.83
CA ILE A 1075 51.66 16.40 -28.60
C ILE A 1075 53.11 16.67 -28.17
N ASP A 1076 53.93 15.62 -28.06
CA ASP A 1076 55.31 15.72 -27.56
C ASP A 1076 56.24 16.51 -28.50
N SER A 1077 55.88 16.62 -29.78
CA SER A 1077 56.70 17.29 -30.82
C SER A 1077 56.34 18.75 -31.09
N LEU A 1078 55.30 19.30 -30.44
CA LEU A 1078 54.87 20.69 -30.63
C LEU A 1078 55.91 21.69 -30.08
N ASP A 1079 56.64 22.34 -30.99
CA ASP A 1079 57.51 23.48 -30.69
C ASP A 1079 56.77 24.81 -30.91
N TRP A 1080 56.41 25.46 -29.80
CA TRP A 1080 55.51 26.63 -29.74
C TRP A 1080 56.11 27.91 -30.32
N ASN A 1081 57.40 27.92 -30.66
CA ASN A 1081 58.11 29.10 -31.18
C ASN A 1081 58.35 29.04 -32.71
N ASN A 1082 57.77 28.08 -33.43
CA ASN A 1082 58.07 27.82 -34.83
C ASN A 1082 56.81 27.85 -35.73
N GLU A 1083 56.86 28.50 -36.90
CA GLU A 1083 55.72 28.60 -37.83
C GLU A 1083 55.32 27.24 -38.47
N SER A 1084 56.20 26.23 -38.45
CA SER A 1084 55.85 24.88 -38.92
C SER A 1084 54.76 24.20 -38.09
N SER A 1085 54.52 24.67 -36.86
CA SER A 1085 53.66 24.06 -35.84
C SER A 1085 52.15 24.18 -36.13
N THR A 1086 51.76 25.04 -37.09
CA THR A 1086 50.35 25.22 -37.50
C THR A 1086 49.77 23.94 -38.14
N LYS A 1087 50.60 23.17 -38.87
CA LYS A 1087 50.16 21.94 -39.54
C LYS A 1087 50.09 20.75 -38.58
N ASP A 1088 50.97 20.72 -37.59
CA ASP A 1088 51.01 19.71 -36.54
C ASP A 1088 49.84 19.90 -35.56
N TYR A 1089 49.44 21.15 -35.28
CA TYR A 1089 48.26 21.51 -34.49
C TYR A 1089 46.93 21.03 -35.11
N GLU A 1090 46.69 21.29 -36.39
CA GLU A 1090 45.43 20.87 -37.05
C GLU A 1090 45.32 19.34 -37.14
N ASN A 1091 46.43 18.62 -37.32
CA ASN A 1091 46.45 17.17 -37.26
C ASN A 1091 46.12 16.66 -35.86
N LEU A 1092 46.73 17.25 -34.83
CA LEU A 1092 46.46 16.91 -33.43
C LEU A 1092 44.99 17.14 -33.05
N LYS A 1093 44.42 18.30 -33.41
CA LYS A 1093 43.02 18.65 -33.15
C LYS A 1093 42.06 17.65 -33.80
N ASN A 1094 42.33 17.27 -35.04
CA ASN A 1094 41.53 16.29 -35.77
C ASN A 1094 41.62 14.89 -35.13
N ASN A 1095 42.81 14.44 -34.75
CA ASN A 1095 43.01 13.13 -34.10
C ASN A 1095 42.32 13.07 -32.74
N TYR A 1096 42.34 14.14 -31.95
CA TYR A 1096 41.66 14.20 -30.66
C TYR A 1096 40.15 14.22 -30.77
N ASN A 1097 39.58 15.04 -31.65
CA ASN A 1097 38.14 15.05 -31.88
C ASN A 1097 37.65 13.66 -32.30
N LEU A 1098 38.42 12.98 -33.14
CA LEU A 1098 38.14 11.61 -33.54
C LEU A 1098 38.16 10.63 -32.35
N LEU A 1099 39.08 10.77 -31.40
CA LEU A 1099 39.11 9.97 -30.16
C LEU A 1099 37.91 10.27 -29.25
N VAL A 1100 37.48 11.53 -29.15
CA VAL A 1100 36.30 11.95 -28.36
C VAL A 1100 35.01 11.42 -28.97
N GLU A 1101 34.79 11.62 -30.27
CA GLU A 1101 33.60 11.14 -30.98
C GLU A 1101 33.51 9.61 -30.98
N SER A 1102 34.65 8.92 -30.98
CA SER A 1102 34.71 7.46 -30.85
C SER A 1102 34.60 6.98 -29.39
N GLY A 1103 34.57 7.90 -28.41
CA GLY A 1103 34.56 7.61 -26.98
C GLY A 1103 35.76 6.78 -26.52
N LEU A 1104 36.93 7.03 -27.10
CA LEU A 1104 38.21 6.39 -26.80
C LEU A 1104 39.15 7.29 -26.01
N ILE A 1105 38.71 8.50 -25.68
CA ILE A 1105 39.56 9.51 -25.04
C ILE A 1105 40.16 9.06 -23.71
N ASP A 1106 39.43 8.28 -22.91
CA ASP A 1106 39.92 7.75 -21.64
C ASP A 1106 41.08 6.73 -21.81
N GLN A 1107 41.28 6.18 -23.01
CA GLN A 1107 42.42 5.31 -23.31
C GLN A 1107 43.70 6.10 -23.56
N LEU A 1108 43.60 7.35 -24.03
CA LEU A 1108 44.73 8.28 -24.11
C LEU A 1108 45.30 8.56 -22.71
N ASP A 1109 44.40 8.76 -21.72
CA ASP A 1109 44.69 9.13 -20.32
C ASP A 1109 45.35 8.01 -19.47
N LYS A 1110 45.18 6.73 -19.85
CA LYS A 1110 45.46 5.58 -18.95
C LYS A 1110 46.94 5.27 -18.66
N GLU A 1111 47.89 5.72 -19.47
CA GLU A 1111 49.34 5.43 -19.27
C GLU A 1111 50.14 6.62 -18.70
N TYR A 1112 49.57 7.82 -18.60
CA TYR A 1112 50.22 9.00 -18.00
C TYR A 1112 49.85 9.20 -16.52
N TYR A 1113 49.13 8.24 -15.93
CA TYR A 1113 48.85 8.20 -14.50
C TYR A 1113 50.01 7.52 -13.76
N ASN A 1114 51.11 8.25 -13.53
CA ASN A 1114 52.11 7.84 -12.55
C ASN A 1114 51.75 8.51 -11.22
N GLU A 1115 51.52 7.70 -10.18
CA GLU A 1115 50.97 8.13 -8.88
C GLU A 1115 51.85 9.15 -8.10
N GLU A 1116 53.08 9.43 -8.53
CA GLU A 1116 54.04 10.21 -7.72
C GLU A 1116 54.13 11.72 -8.02
N ASP A 1117 53.73 12.21 -9.21
CA ASP A 1117 53.84 13.64 -9.58
C ASP A 1117 52.55 14.19 -10.20
N GLY A 1118 51.42 14.10 -9.47
CA GLY A 1118 50.10 14.55 -9.90
C GLY A 1118 50.04 15.98 -10.48
N GLN A 1119 50.29 16.09 -11.78
CA GLN A 1119 50.22 17.32 -12.59
C GLN A 1119 49.22 17.13 -13.74
N TRP A 1120 48.47 18.20 -14.01
CA TRP A 1120 47.16 18.22 -14.66
C TRP A 1120 47.22 18.25 -16.20
N TYR A 1121 47.44 17.11 -16.87
CA TYR A 1121 47.59 17.11 -18.34
C TYR A 1121 46.27 17.17 -19.15
N LYS A 1122 45.14 16.65 -18.63
CA LYS A 1122 43.81 16.79 -19.29
C LYS A 1122 43.36 18.26 -19.37
N VAL A 1123 43.82 19.05 -18.39
CA VAL A 1123 43.56 20.49 -18.27
C VAL A 1123 44.48 21.26 -19.20
N LEU A 1124 45.79 20.97 -19.22
CA LEU A 1124 46.71 21.58 -20.18
C LEU A 1124 46.19 21.43 -21.62
N TYR A 1125 45.74 20.24 -22.03
CA TYR A 1125 45.30 19.96 -23.40
C TYR A 1125 44.11 20.82 -23.89
N VAL A 1126 43.04 20.90 -23.09
CA VAL A 1126 41.84 21.68 -23.43
C VAL A 1126 42.18 23.17 -23.46
N TYR A 1127 42.97 23.64 -22.49
CA TYR A 1127 43.45 25.01 -22.47
C TYR A 1127 44.38 25.30 -23.65
N THR A 1128 45.27 24.39 -24.05
CA THR A 1128 46.20 24.60 -25.16
C THR A 1128 45.50 24.74 -26.51
N ILE A 1129 44.49 23.92 -26.82
CA ILE A 1129 43.68 24.08 -28.06
C ILE A 1129 42.85 25.36 -28.01
N GLN A 1130 42.24 25.66 -26.86
CA GLN A 1130 41.44 26.88 -26.69
C GLN A 1130 42.31 28.14 -26.79
N ILE A 1131 43.51 28.14 -26.19
CA ILE A 1131 44.46 29.26 -26.24
C ILE A 1131 44.93 29.48 -27.68
N TYR A 1132 45.31 28.44 -28.42
CA TYR A 1132 45.77 28.61 -29.80
C TYR A 1132 44.65 29.07 -30.75
N ASP A 1133 43.44 28.53 -30.60
CA ASP A 1133 42.27 29.01 -31.37
C ASP A 1133 41.99 30.49 -31.08
N VAL A 1134 42.07 30.92 -29.81
CA VAL A 1134 41.88 32.32 -29.40
C VAL A 1134 43.03 33.22 -29.91
N GLU A 1135 44.29 32.80 -29.80
CA GLU A 1135 45.45 33.55 -30.31
C GLU A 1135 45.37 33.74 -31.83
N LYS A 1136 44.98 32.70 -32.58
CA LYS A 1136 44.78 32.75 -34.03
C LYS A 1136 43.63 33.68 -34.40
N GLU A 1137 42.51 33.61 -33.70
CA GLU A 1137 41.34 34.45 -33.95
C GLU A 1137 41.63 35.94 -33.64
N ILE A 1138 42.41 36.20 -32.59
CA ILE A 1138 42.91 37.56 -32.28
C ILE A 1138 43.87 38.05 -33.36
N LYS A 1139 44.83 37.21 -33.79
CA LYS A 1139 45.81 37.59 -34.82
C LYS A 1139 45.14 37.87 -36.17
N ASP A 1140 44.25 36.99 -36.62
CA ASP A 1140 43.51 37.14 -37.88
C ASP A 1140 42.62 38.40 -37.84
N PHE A 1141 41.94 38.64 -36.71
CA PHE A 1141 41.14 39.85 -36.53
C PHE A 1141 41.99 41.13 -36.57
N LEU A 1142 43.14 41.16 -35.89
CA LEU A 1142 44.04 42.32 -35.90
C LEU A 1142 44.73 42.54 -37.26
N GLU A 1143 44.87 41.50 -38.09
CA GLU A 1143 45.35 41.64 -39.47
C GLU A 1143 44.33 42.28 -40.42
N THR A 1144 43.04 42.33 -40.04
CA THR A 1144 42.00 43.00 -40.85
C THR A 1144 42.08 44.54 -40.82
N TYR A 1145 42.91 45.12 -39.95
CA TYR A 1145 43.05 46.56 -39.79
C TYR A 1145 44.49 47.02 -40.09
N ASP A 1146 44.64 48.03 -40.95
CA ASP A 1146 45.95 48.59 -41.31
C ASP A 1146 46.52 49.57 -40.25
N SER A 1147 45.65 50.14 -39.40
CA SER A 1147 46.00 51.07 -38.30
C SER A 1147 44.89 51.13 -37.25
N VAL A 1148 45.23 51.50 -36.02
CA VAL A 1148 44.25 51.75 -34.95
C VAL A 1148 43.80 53.21 -35.04
N THR A 1149 42.50 53.45 -35.10
CA THR A 1149 41.89 54.77 -35.25
C THR A 1149 40.77 54.92 -34.25
N LYS A 1150 40.31 56.15 -34.01
CA LYS A 1150 39.24 56.42 -33.04
C LYS A 1150 37.93 55.68 -33.38
N ASP A 1151 37.67 55.43 -34.66
CA ASP A 1151 36.42 54.84 -35.13
C ASP A 1151 36.41 53.31 -35.03
N ASN A 1152 37.58 52.65 -35.12
CA ASN A 1152 37.69 51.19 -34.99
C ASN A 1152 38.24 50.73 -33.63
N TYR A 1153 38.78 51.64 -32.81
CA TYR A 1153 39.30 51.33 -31.47
C TYR A 1153 38.30 50.55 -30.61
N PHE A 1154 37.05 51.03 -30.49
CA PHE A 1154 36.04 50.35 -29.67
C PHE A 1154 35.62 48.99 -30.23
N ALA A 1155 35.67 48.80 -31.54
CA ALA A 1155 35.39 47.49 -32.14
C ALA A 1155 36.55 46.51 -31.90
N ILE A 1156 37.78 47.00 -31.89
CA ILE A 1156 38.97 46.21 -31.55
C ILE A 1156 38.97 45.87 -30.05
N ASP A 1157 38.65 46.83 -29.19
CA ASP A 1157 38.53 46.69 -27.74
C ASP A 1157 37.40 45.72 -27.35
N ASP A 1158 36.18 45.90 -27.88
CA ASP A 1158 35.04 45.01 -27.62
C ASP A 1158 35.34 43.57 -28.07
N PHE A 1159 36.06 43.39 -29.18
CA PHE A 1159 36.45 42.06 -29.65
C PHE A 1159 37.47 41.40 -28.70
N LEU A 1160 38.52 42.11 -28.29
CA LEU A 1160 39.49 41.60 -27.32
C LEU A 1160 38.83 41.30 -25.95
N ASN A 1161 37.87 42.11 -25.53
CA ASN A 1161 37.11 41.94 -24.29
C ASN A 1161 36.15 40.74 -24.31
N SER A 1162 35.85 40.18 -25.49
CA SER A 1162 34.95 39.03 -25.61
C SER A 1162 35.58 37.69 -25.19
N TYR A 1163 36.90 37.64 -24.97
CA TYR A 1163 37.65 36.43 -24.61
C TYR A 1163 38.03 36.31 -23.11
N TYR A 1164 37.57 37.24 -22.24
CA TYR A 1164 37.82 37.17 -20.79
C TYR A 1164 36.57 36.83 -19.97
N SER A 1165 36.79 36.15 -18.84
CA SER A 1165 35.80 36.01 -17.76
C SER A 1165 36.26 36.81 -16.52
N VAL A 1166 35.29 37.25 -15.71
CA VAL A 1166 35.33 38.39 -14.75
C VAL A 1166 36.35 38.27 -13.59
N GLU A 1167 37.16 37.21 -13.49
CA GLU A 1167 38.00 36.96 -12.32
C GLU A 1167 39.46 37.46 -12.38
N ASP A 1168 39.97 37.95 -13.53
CA ASP A 1168 41.39 38.32 -13.68
C ASP A 1168 41.66 39.81 -14.02
N ASP A 1169 41.18 40.70 -13.15
CA ASP A 1169 41.23 42.17 -13.29
C ASP A 1169 42.66 42.78 -13.40
N GLN A 1170 43.72 42.08 -12.94
CA GLN A 1170 45.06 42.69 -12.83
C GLN A 1170 45.82 42.82 -14.17
N ILE A 1171 45.70 41.85 -15.07
CA ILE A 1171 46.36 41.88 -16.38
C ILE A 1171 45.63 42.88 -17.30
N HIS A 1172 44.30 42.89 -17.24
CA HIS A 1172 43.43 43.78 -18.00
C HIS A 1172 43.66 45.26 -17.67
N THR A 1173 43.78 45.59 -16.37
CA THR A 1173 44.07 46.96 -15.91
C THR A 1173 45.43 47.45 -16.42
N GLY A 1174 46.45 46.59 -16.47
CA GLY A 1174 47.79 46.95 -16.94
C GLY A 1174 47.92 47.18 -18.45
N LEU A 1175 47.14 46.47 -19.27
CA LEU A 1175 47.07 46.68 -20.72
C LEU A 1175 46.33 47.99 -21.03
N LEU A 1176 45.16 48.21 -20.39
CA LEU A 1176 44.39 49.44 -20.52
C LEU A 1176 45.13 50.67 -19.98
N GLU A 1177 45.84 50.57 -18.85
CA GLU A 1177 46.65 51.67 -18.32
C GLU A 1177 47.79 52.07 -19.26
N LYS A 1178 48.44 51.12 -19.96
CA LYS A 1178 49.47 51.44 -20.97
C LYS A 1178 48.88 52.02 -22.26
N ILE A 1179 47.71 51.56 -22.66
CA ILE A 1179 46.97 52.10 -23.81
C ILE A 1179 46.44 53.52 -23.48
N ASP A 1180 45.99 53.74 -22.25
CA ASP A 1180 45.55 55.04 -21.73
C ASP A 1180 46.73 56.00 -21.48
N ASP A 1181 47.89 55.52 -21.04
CA ASP A 1181 49.13 56.33 -20.93
C ASP A 1181 49.62 56.83 -22.30
N LEU A 1182 49.30 56.10 -23.38
CA LEU A 1182 49.52 56.55 -24.75
C LEU A 1182 48.48 57.61 -25.18
N SER A 1183 47.31 57.67 -24.54
CA SER A 1183 46.20 58.59 -24.87
C SER A 1183 46.34 60.00 -24.29
N LEU A 1184 47.20 60.18 -23.28
CA LEU A 1184 47.49 61.47 -22.69
C LEU A 1184 48.61 62.14 -23.51
N TYR A 1185 48.27 63.06 -24.44
CA TYR A 1185 49.05 64.26 -24.84
C TYR A 1185 48.94 64.73 -26.31
N ASP A 1186 47.92 64.39 -27.11
CA ASP A 1186 47.75 65.12 -28.38
C ASP A 1186 46.30 65.48 -28.73
N GLU A 1187 46.06 66.76 -29.00
CA GLU A 1187 44.73 67.33 -29.34
C GLU A 1187 44.33 67.06 -30.80
N ASP A 1188 45.23 66.55 -31.64
CA ASP A 1188 44.96 66.17 -33.03
C ASP A 1188 44.83 64.64 -33.20
N PHE A 1189 43.69 64.12 -32.74
CA PHE A 1189 43.31 62.70 -32.66
C PHE A 1189 43.05 61.98 -34.02
N ASN A 1190 43.90 62.15 -35.04
CA ASN A 1190 43.62 61.69 -36.43
C ASN A 1190 44.57 60.63 -37.03
N ASN A 1191 45.62 60.17 -36.34
CA ASN A 1191 46.39 58.98 -36.75
C ASN A 1191 47.03 58.32 -35.51
N LEU A 1192 46.30 57.41 -34.84
CA LEU A 1192 46.80 56.72 -33.64
C LEU A 1192 47.57 55.43 -34.02
N TYR A 1193 48.88 55.56 -34.19
CA TYR A 1193 49.89 54.48 -34.17
C TYR A 1193 49.99 53.54 -35.38
N ARG A 1194 51.22 53.06 -35.63
CA ARG A 1194 51.46 51.96 -36.56
C ARG A 1194 50.89 50.69 -35.94
N MET A 1195 50.08 49.96 -36.70
CA MET A 1195 49.48 48.69 -36.24
C MET A 1195 50.54 47.72 -35.70
N GLU A 1196 51.77 47.78 -36.21
CA GLU A 1196 52.94 47.03 -35.71
C GLU A 1196 53.25 47.28 -34.22
N ASP A 1197 53.13 48.52 -33.73
CA ASP A 1197 53.42 48.87 -32.34
C ASP A 1197 52.28 48.39 -31.41
N PHE A 1198 51.03 48.50 -31.85
CA PHE A 1198 49.86 47.99 -31.12
C PHE A 1198 49.87 46.45 -31.07
N LYS A 1199 50.18 45.79 -32.19
CA LYS A 1199 50.38 44.34 -32.26
C LYS A 1199 51.52 43.89 -31.35
N ALA A 1200 52.61 44.65 -31.23
CA ALA A 1200 53.70 44.33 -30.30
C ALA A 1200 53.27 44.41 -28.82
N ILE A 1201 52.41 45.38 -28.45
CA ILE A 1201 51.88 45.50 -27.08
C ILE A 1201 50.89 44.36 -26.78
N VAL A 1202 49.97 44.07 -27.71
CA VAL A 1202 49.04 42.93 -27.57
C VAL A 1202 49.83 41.62 -27.47
N ASN A 1203 50.78 41.37 -28.36
CA ASN A 1203 51.60 40.15 -28.31
C ASN A 1203 52.43 40.04 -27.02
N GLN A 1204 52.78 41.14 -26.35
CA GLN A 1204 53.49 41.10 -25.06
C GLN A 1204 52.61 40.64 -23.88
N TYR A 1205 51.30 40.88 -23.95
CA TYR A 1205 50.33 40.52 -22.90
C TYR A 1205 49.60 39.20 -23.18
N TYR A 1206 49.51 38.80 -24.45
CA TYR A 1206 48.85 37.57 -24.89
C TYR A 1206 49.84 36.46 -25.29
N SER A 1207 51.17 36.67 -25.20
CA SER A 1207 52.13 35.56 -25.37
C SER A 1207 52.18 34.71 -24.09
N PHE A 1208 51.49 33.58 -24.08
CA PHE A 1208 51.57 32.64 -22.97
C PHE A 1208 52.90 31.89 -23.01
N SER A 1209 53.68 31.95 -21.93
CA SER A 1209 54.86 31.09 -21.76
C SER A 1209 54.43 29.86 -20.98
N ILE A 1210 54.82 28.67 -21.43
CA ILE A 1210 54.44 27.37 -20.84
C ILE A 1210 54.83 27.21 -19.34
N GLU A 1211 55.70 28.08 -18.80
CA GLU A 1211 56.03 28.06 -17.36
C GLU A 1211 54.95 28.68 -16.44
N GLU A 1212 53.96 29.39 -16.98
CA GLU A 1212 52.74 29.85 -16.27
C GLU A 1212 51.51 29.06 -16.75
#